data_AF-A0A178AF16-F1
#
_entry.id   AF-A0A178AF16-F1
#
_cell.length_a   1.000
_cell.length_b   1.000
_cell.length_c   1.000
_cell.angle_alpha   90.00
_cell.angle_beta   90.00
_cell.angle_gamma   90.00
#
_symmetry.space_group_name_H-M   'P 1'
#
loop_
_entity.id
_entity.type
_entity.pdbx_description
1 polymer ?
#
loop_
_entity_poly.entity_id
_entity_poly.type
_entity_poly.pdbx_seq_one_letter_code
_entity_poly.pdbx_strand_id
1 'polypeptide(L)'
;MDGDGEGQKRKRTFRQESKKKVKLDDGSAKLKSGFGAKMLAKMGYKGDGGLGREGEGISEPIQVVMRGTKGGVGIVAEKSEQQRREERRKAEANGEEYVDTSEEERRARKQKKAKAKGEARTAAPRPKKTVFEMEAAGMHVPLALQSIIDATTGASTPTSGVSLRGTDVVPFESSLQARVRRDLNSFSEAFEELQIEAEAIPAQEWALEKELDALERQMEEAEDVRARLESLRAASFTDACEGLKSLRAAYPSKPLHRESIAVIYPLFSDMITSWSPLDDALEQVAVAFAELADVIQPRSRRLTTQAYTHPSEALVARTTVDEEEAIKRGTTSSYETMMLKLWLPTVSSAVTQWDVKNPHPMVHLLETWTPVLPAFVAKRVLEQITRKLSTSVHEWNPRKFKKSPHTWIVEWLPYLKPSDLDPKGTGLVAEVKRKLRHALQSIDLSRGPLAGMESWRKVFGRSEFDHLLTTHLVPRFAAYLRDNFEVNPAEQDLAPLEAVFAWKGLVSNQVIGELLRAQFFPKFLDIIHQWLSSEEVVFAEVEKWIEWWRNEILKADINALPSVASCWDEAYTLINQALDLGDARMTDLPAPRVESVRASPETPQFSKSVNKDPPRPAPQLEEMSFKDVVEEYCAEENLLLIPLREAHDTTGLPLFRITASATGRGGAVAYLKGDILWVQNKKDKSVWEPQGLGEGLVAKAEGK
;
A
#
# COMPACT_ATOMS: atom_id res chain seq x y z
N MET A 1 37.51 46.16 23.23
CA MET A 1 37.60 44.74 23.60
C MET A 1 36.23 44.14 23.42
N ASP A 2 36.21 43.11 22.56
CA ASP A 2 35.29 41.98 22.39
C ASP A 2 33.81 42.18 21.99
N GLY A 3 33.50 41.67 20.79
CA GLY A 3 32.24 40.95 20.52
C GLY A 3 31.51 41.26 19.21
N ASP A 4 32.04 40.82 18.07
CA ASP A 4 31.36 40.79 16.76
C ASP A 4 30.13 39.85 16.74
N GLY A 5 29.08 40.21 15.98
CA GLY A 5 27.97 39.29 15.72
C GLY A 5 26.75 39.85 14.97
N GLU A 6 26.90 40.29 13.70
CA GLU A 6 25.76 40.48 12.78
C GLU A 6 25.53 39.24 11.90
N GLY A 7 24.31 38.69 11.94
CA GLY A 7 23.87 37.54 11.15
C GLY A 7 23.37 37.91 9.76
N GLN A 8 24.09 37.47 8.72
CA GLN A 8 23.62 37.51 7.33
C GLN A 8 23.20 36.13 6.79
N LYS A 9 22.09 36.19 6.03
CA LYS A 9 21.37 35.13 5.32
C LYS A 9 22.29 34.31 4.39
N ARG A 10 22.36 32.99 4.58
CA ARG A 10 23.01 32.06 3.63
C ARG A 10 22.01 31.49 2.63
N LYS A 11 22.23 31.83 1.35
CA LYS A 11 21.79 31.05 0.17
C LYS A 11 22.37 29.64 0.28
N ARG A 12 21.55 28.59 0.22
CA ARG A 12 22.02 27.20 0.07
C ARG A 12 22.15 26.87 -1.41
N THR A 13 23.37 27.01 -1.94
CA THR A 13 23.81 26.37 -3.19
C THR A 13 23.87 24.86 -2.97
N PHE A 14 23.07 24.10 -3.72
CA PHE A 14 23.08 22.64 -3.71
C PHE A 14 24.29 22.14 -4.52
N ARG A 15 25.44 22.05 -3.85
CA ARG A 15 26.61 21.33 -4.37
C ARG A 15 26.42 19.86 -4.03
N GLN A 16 26.28 19.03 -5.07
CA GLN A 16 26.14 17.59 -4.98
C GLN A 16 27.48 17.00 -4.53
N GLU A 17 27.67 16.86 -3.22
CA GLU A 17 28.74 16.02 -2.67
C GLU A 17 28.43 14.54 -2.92
N SER A 18 29.45 13.83 -3.38
CA SER A 18 29.45 12.40 -3.63
C SER A 18 29.04 11.65 -2.36
N LYS A 19 28.01 10.81 -2.48
CA LYS A 19 27.50 9.97 -1.40
C LYS A 19 28.66 9.21 -0.75
N LYS A 20 28.81 9.42 0.57
CA LYS A 20 29.50 8.52 1.50
C LYS A 20 29.16 7.07 1.15
N LYS A 21 30.20 6.27 0.95
CA LYS A 21 30.11 4.81 0.92
C LYS A 21 29.27 4.34 2.10
N VAL A 22 28.22 3.57 1.80
CA VAL A 22 27.52 2.75 2.78
C VAL A 22 28.57 1.85 3.44
N LYS A 23 28.69 1.92 4.76
CA LYS A 23 29.42 0.92 5.55
C LYS A 23 28.76 -0.43 5.23
N LEU A 24 29.52 -1.32 4.59
CA LEU A 24 29.21 -2.75 4.61
C LEU A 24 29.18 -3.16 6.07
N ASP A 25 27.98 -3.43 6.55
CA ASP A 25 27.75 -4.21 7.75
C ASP A 25 28.41 -5.57 7.54
N ASP A 26 29.29 -5.93 8.46
CA ASP A 26 30.00 -7.20 8.47
C ASP A 26 28.95 -8.30 8.68
N GLY A 27 28.50 -8.91 7.59
CA GLY A 27 27.55 -10.02 7.57
C GLY A 27 28.13 -11.32 8.10
N SER A 28 28.89 -11.27 9.19
CA SER A 28 29.42 -12.41 9.92
C SER A 28 28.48 -12.85 11.07
N ALA A 29 27.16 -12.78 10.86
CA ALA A 29 26.17 -13.19 11.86
C ALA A 29 25.44 -14.50 11.46
N LYS A 30 26.01 -15.62 11.94
CA LYS A 30 25.35 -16.89 12.30
C LYS A 30 24.62 -17.70 11.19
N LEU A 31 25.38 -18.34 10.30
CA LEU A 31 25.00 -19.60 9.65
C LEU A 31 25.23 -20.83 10.56
N LYS A 32 24.89 -20.75 11.85
CA LYS A 32 25.21 -21.83 12.82
C LYS A 32 24.13 -22.90 13.00
N SER A 33 22.94 -22.80 12.38
CA SER A 33 21.85 -23.77 12.67
C SER A 33 20.90 -24.16 11.53
N GLY A 34 21.23 -23.92 10.26
CA GLY A 34 20.41 -24.38 9.12
C GLY A 34 20.75 -25.80 8.65
N PHE A 35 19.80 -26.50 7.99
CA PHE A 35 20.04 -27.82 7.37
C PHE A 35 21.21 -27.78 6.37
N GLY A 36 21.31 -26.70 5.58
CA GLY A 36 22.45 -26.47 4.68
C GLY A 36 23.78 -26.33 5.43
N ALA A 37 23.80 -25.66 6.59
CA ALA A 37 25.01 -25.55 7.41
C ALA A 37 25.45 -26.90 7.99
N LYS A 38 24.49 -27.76 8.40
CA LYS A 38 24.79 -29.14 8.84
C LYS A 38 25.32 -30.00 7.68
N MET A 39 24.81 -29.83 6.46
CA MET A 39 25.30 -30.53 5.27
C MET A 39 26.72 -30.08 4.89
N LEU A 40 26.99 -28.77 4.92
CA LEU A 40 28.33 -28.21 4.66
C LEU A 40 29.35 -28.66 5.71
N ALA A 41 28.98 -28.66 6.99
CA ALA A 41 29.83 -29.18 8.06
C ALA A 41 30.12 -30.68 7.87
N LYS A 42 29.12 -31.47 7.43
CA LYS A 42 29.29 -32.90 7.14
C LYS A 42 30.21 -33.15 5.93
N MET A 43 30.27 -32.19 4.99
CA MET A 43 31.20 -32.19 3.85
C MET A 43 32.55 -31.52 4.17
N GLY A 44 32.81 -31.18 5.44
CA GLY A 44 34.12 -30.75 5.94
C GLY A 44 34.33 -29.24 6.07
N TYR A 45 33.32 -28.40 5.82
CA TYR A 45 33.43 -26.95 5.96
C TYR A 45 33.42 -26.51 7.43
N LYS A 46 34.43 -25.75 7.86
CA LYS A 46 34.64 -25.35 9.27
C LYS A 46 33.99 -24.01 9.65
N GLY A 47 33.38 -23.31 8.68
CA GLY A 47 32.68 -22.03 8.91
C GLY A 47 33.56 -20.80 8.70
N ASP A 48 34.86 -21.00 8.52
CA ASP A 48 35.88 -20.01 8.27
C ASP A 48 36.71 -20.43 7.04
N GLY A 49 36.93 -19.49 6.11
CA GLY A 49 37.65 -19.75 4.86
C GLY A 49 36.80 -20.31 3.71
N GLY A 50 37.46 -20.97 2.76
CA GLY A 50 36.87 -21.52 1.54
C GLY A 50 35.97 -22.73 1.75
N LEU A 51 35.06 -22.99 0.82
CA LEU A 51 34.17 -24.16 0.88
C LEU A 51 34.96 -25.46 0.59
N GLY A 52 34.88 -26.46 1.48
CA GLY A 52 35.55 -27.77 1.32
C GLY A 52 36.26 -28.25 2.58
N ARG A 53 36.63 -29.55 2.64
CA ARG A 53 37.27 -30.18 3.82
C ARG A 53 38.61 -29.53 4.22
N GLU A 54 39.35 -29.03 3.23
CA GLU A 54 40.64 -28.37 3.40
C GLU A 54 40.58 -26.86 3.12
N GLY A 55 39.38 -26.31 2.89
CA GLY A 55 39.20 -24.87 2.63
C GLY A 55 39.56 -24.41 1.20
N GLU A 56 39.55 -25.34 0.24
CA GLU A 56 39.98 -25.10 -1.16
C GLU A 56 39.06 -24.19 -1.99
N GLY A 57 37.81 -24.01 -1.57
CA GLY A 57 36.82 -23.21 -2.29
C GLY A 57 37.02 -21.70 -2.16
N ILE A 58 36.33 -20.94 -3.01
CA ILE A 58 36.43 -19.48 -3.05
C ILE A 58 35.85 -18.88 -1.76
N SER A 59 36.65 -18.13 -1.00
CA SER A 59 36.24 -17.56 0.29
C SER A 59 35.45 -16.25 0.16
N GLU A 60 35.70 -15.47 -0.90
CA GLU A 60 35.04 -14.18 -1.14
C GLU A 60 34.23 -14.24 -2.45
N PRO A 61 32.97 -13.78 -2.49
CA PRO A 61 32.18 -13.77 -3.71
C PRO A 61 32.88 -13.05 -4.87
N ILE A 62 32.83 -13.63 -6.08
CA ILE A 62 33.51 -13.09 -7.27
C ILE A 62 32.97 -11.70 -7.60
N GLN A 63 33.83 -10.68 -7.54
CA GLN A 63 33.47 -9.32 -7.92
C GLN A 63 33.56 -9.13 -9.44
N VAL A 64 32.52 -8.56 -10.04
CA VAL A 64 32.50 -8.23 -11.48
C VAL A 64 33.20 -6.89 -11.71
N VAL A 65 34.34 -6.93 -12.41
CA VAL A 65 35.07 -5.71 -12.82
C VAL A 65 34.51 -5.25 -14.17
N MET A 66 33.91 -4.06 -14.23
CA MET A 66 33.43 -3.47 -15.49
C MET A 66 34.62 -3.03 -16.35
N ARG A 67 34.57 -3.33 -17.65
CA ARG A 67 35.58 -2.91 -18.63
C ARG A 67 35.36 -1.45 -19.03
N GLY A 68 36.42 -0.67 -19.17
CA GLY A 68 36.36 0.65 -19.81
C GLY A 68 36.07 0.52 -21.31
N THR A 69 35.19 1.37 -21.84
CA THR A 69 34.48 1.20 -23.12
C THR A 69 35.34 1.30 -24.39
N LYS A 70 36.66 1.49 -24.32
CA LYS A 70 37.55 1.67 -25.50
C LYS A 70 38.97 1.10 -25.32
N GLY A 71 39.12 -0.04 -24.64
CA GLY A 71 40.43 -0.69 -24.43
C GLY A 71 40.56 -2.05 -25.12
N GLY A 72 41.57 -2.22 -25.98
CA GLY A 72 41.95 -3.52 -26.54
C GLY A 72 42.43 -4.51 -25.47
N VAL A 73 42.40 -5.82 -25.79
CA VAL A 73 42.60 -6.94 -24.85
C VAL A 73 43.91 -6.88 -24.05
N GLY A 74 44.94 -6.19 -24.54
CA GLY A 74 46.25 -6.09 -23.85
C GLY A 74 46.43 -4.94 -22.84
N ILE A 75 45.48 -4.00 -22.71
CA ILE A 75 45.68 -2.77 -21.91
C ILE A 75 45.14 -2.91 -20.48
N VAL A 76 44.18 -3.81 -20.25
CA VAL A 76 43.61 -4.04 -18.91
C VAL A 76 44.28 -5.28 -18.31
N ALA A 77 44.76 -5.18 -17.07
CA ALA A 77 45.23 -6.35 -16.33
C ALA A 77 44.10 -7.39 -16.28
N GLU A 78 44.25 -8.51 -16.99
CA GLU A 78 43.21 -9.54 -17.17
C GLU A 78 42.74 -10.19 -15.87
N LYS A 79 43.50 -10.03 -14.77
CA LYS A 79 43.20 -10.62 -13.46
C LYS A 79 42.81 -9.56 -12.43
N SER A 80 41.72 -9.78 -11.71
CA SER A 80 41.32 -8.90 -10.61
C SER A 80 42.27 -9.03 -9.42
N GLU A 81 42.38 -7.99 -8.57
CA GLU A 81 43.18 -8.07 -7.34
C GLU A 81 42.74 -9.23 -6.42
N GLN A 82 41.45 -9.56 -6.45
CA GLN A 82 40.87 -10.67 -5.71
C GLN A 82 41.41 -12.01 -6.23
N GLN A 83 41.46 -12.19 -7.56
CA GLN A 83 42.03 -13.40 -8.18
C GLN A 83 43.53 -13.57 -7.88
N ARG A 84 44.30 -12.48 -7.85
CA ARG A 84 45.73 -12.54 -7.47
C ARG A 84 45.94 -12.98 -6.02
N ARG A 85 45.12 -12.49 -5.08
CA ARG A 85 45.20 -12.87 -3.66
C ARG A 85 44.79 -14.32 -3.43
N GLU A 86 43.82 -14.82 -4.18
CA GLU A 86 43.39 -16.21 -4.09
C GLU A 86 44.41 -17.18 -4.71
N GLU A 87 44.99 -16.83 -5.87
CA GLU A 87 46.12 -17.56 -6.46
C GLU A 87 47.33 -17.61 -5.53
N ARG A 88 47.64 -16.50 -4.83
CA ARG A 88 48.70 -16.44 -3.83
C ARG A 88 48.44 -17.38 -2.66
N ARG A 89 47.22 -17.39 -2.10
CA ARG A 89 46.85 -18.31 -1.00
C ARG A 89 46.98 -19.77 -1.45
N LYS A 90 46.60 -20.08 -2.69
CA LYS A 90 46.68 -21.44 -3.24
C LYS A 90 48.12 -21.87 -3.51
N ALA A 91 48.98 -20.96 -3.99
CA ALA A 91 50.41 -21.22 -4.15
C ALA A 91 51.10 -21.45 -2.80
N GLU A 92 50.79 -20.63 -1.78
CA GLU A 92 51.31 -20.80 -0.41
C GLU A 92 50.84 -22.13 0.21
N ALA A 93 49.59 -22.56 -0.02
CA ALA A 93 49.06 -23.84 0.44
C ALA A 93 49.71 -25.06 -0.25
N ASN A 94 50.10 -24.91 -1.53
CA ASN A 94 50.80 -25.95 -2.29
C ASN A 94 52.32 -25.96 -2.06
N GLY A 95 52.85 -25.08 -1.20
CA GLY A 95 54.28 -24.98 -0.91
C GLY A 95 55.11 -24.35 -2.03
N GLU A 96 54.48 -23.62 -2.95
CA GLU A 96 55.13 -22.90 -4.04
C GLU A 96 55.40 -21.43 -3.67
N GLU A 97 56.61 -20.93 -3.95
CA GLU A 97 56.97 -19.53 -3.66
C GLU A 97 56.28 -18.58 -4.67
N TYR A 98 55.33 -17.77 -4.17
CA TYR A 98 54.60 -16.79 -4.97
C TYR A 98 55.43 -15.51 -5.15
N VAL A 99 56.02 -15.33 -6.34
CA VAL A 99 56.83 -14.15 -6.69
C VAL A 99 55.93 -13.03 -7.24
N ASP A 100 55.71 -11.97 -6.45
CA ASP A 100 54.79 -10.86 -6.77
C ASP A 100 55.49 -9.63 -7.41
N THR A 101 56.68 -9.81 -7.96
CA THR A 101 57.49 -8.73 -8.56
C THR A 101 57.47 -8.83 -10.08
N SER A 102 56.82 -7.87 -10.76
CA SER A 102 56.70 -7.82 -12.23
C SER A 102 58.05 -7.84 -12.99
N GLU A 103 59.15 -7.49 -12.32
CA GLU A 103 60.52 -7.59 -12.83
C GLU A 103 61.04 -9.03 -12.85
N GLU A 104 60.78 -9.82 -11.80
CA GLU A 104 61.25 -11.20 -11.67
C GLU A 104 60.39 -12.17 -12.46
N GLU A 105 59.08 -11.95 -12.57
CA GLU A 105 58.22 -12.71 -13.48
C GLU A 105 58.65 -12.50 -14.94
N ARG A 106 59.08 -11.28 -15.30
CA ARG A 106 59.62 -10.95 -16.62
C ARG A 106 61.01 -11.55 -16.84
N ARG A 107 61.86 -11.66 -15.80
CA ARG A 107 63.16 -12.37 -15.84
C ARG A 107 62.99 -13.89 -15.89
N ALA A 108 62.02 -14.46 -15.17
CA ALA A 108 61.67 -15.87 -15.21
C ALA A 108 60.99 -16.25 -16.53
N ARG A 109 60.13 -15.39 -17.10
CA ARG A 109 59.65 -15.54 -18.48
C ARG A 109 60.77 -15.41 -19.51
N LYS A 110 61.75 -14.52 -19.31
CA LYS A 110 62.95 -14.44 -20.17
C LYS A 110 63.82 -15.68 -20.06
N GLN A 111 64.05 -16.22 -18.86
CA GLN A 111 64.80 -17.47 -18.65
C GLN A 111 64.04 -18.71 -19.14
N LYS A 112 62.71 -18.78 -18.95
CA LYS A 112 61.86 -19.84 -19.52
C LYS A 112 61.76 -19.71 -21.04
N LYS A 113 61.71 -18.50 -21.62
CA LYS A 113 61.84 -18.30 -23.08
C LYS A 113 63.24 -18.67 -23.58
N ALA A 114 64.30 -18.44 -22.81
CA ALA A 114 65.65 -18.82 -23.18
C ALA A 114 65.85 -20.35 -23.13
N LYS A 115 65.28 -21.04 -22.13
CA LYS A 115 65.25 -22.52 -22.07
C LYS A 115 64.31 -23.15 -23.11
N ALA A 116 63.14 -22.57 -23.36
CA ALA A 116 62.21 -23.02 -24.39
C ALA A 116 62.68 -22.71 -25.83
N LYS A 117 63.71 -21.86 -26.01
CA LYS A 117 64.38 -21.66 -27.30
C LYS A 117 65.26 -22.86 -27.70
N GLY A 118 65.53 -23.79 -26.78
CA GLY A 118 66.19 -25.07 -27.06
C GLY A 118 65.26 -26.14 -27.65
N GLU A 119 63.94 -25.98 -27.51
CA GLU A 119 62.93 -26.94 -27.96
C GLU A 119 61.68 -26.21 -28.49
N ALA A 120 61.88 -25.24 -29.38
CA ALA A 120 60.78 -24.67 -30.15
C ALA A 120 60.76 -25.32 -31.54
N ARG A 121 59.75 -26.18 -31.77
CA ARG A 121 59.32 -26.56 -33.11
C ARG A 121 59.12 -25.27 -33.91
N THR A 122 59.87 -25.14 -35.00
CA THR A 122 59.75 -24.05 -35.96
C THR A 122 58.30 -23.91 -36.40
N ALA A 123 57.70 -22.74 -36.20
CA ALA A 123 56.57 -22.31 -37.01
C ALA A 123 56.96 -22.52 -38.48
N ALA A 124 56.08 -23.13 -39.28
CA ALA A 124 56.34 -23.34 -40.69
C ALA A 124 56.80 -22.02 -41.32
N PRO A 125 57.97 -21.97 -41.99
CA PRO A 125 58.49 -20.74 -42.55
C PRO A 125 57.52 -20.26 -43.62
N ARG A 126 57.08 -18.99 -43.53
CA ARG A 126 56.39 -18.33 -44.65
C ARG A 126 57.31 -18.42 -45.89
N PRO A 127 56.75 -18.65 -47.09
CA PRO A 127 57.54 -18.78 -48.31
C PRO A 127 58.41 -17.54 -48.52
N LYS A 128 59.67 -17.76 -48.93
CA LYS A 128 60.69 -16.72 -49.10
C LYS A 128 60.37 -15.93 -50.37
N LYS A 129 60.11 -14.63 -50.27
CA LYS A 129 59.96 -13.76 -51.45
C LYS A 129 61.32 -13.23 -51.89
N THR A 130 61.65 -13.42 -53.16
CA THR A 130 62.87 -12.87 -53.77
C THR A 130 62.69 -11.39 -54.12
N VAL A 131 63.79 -10.65 -54.34
CA VAL A 131 63.73 -9.23 -54.76
C VAL A 131 62.90 -9.03 -56.04
N PHE A 132 62.88 -10.04 -56.90
CA PHE A 132 62.08 -10.09 -58.12
C PHE A 132 60.57 -10.18 -57.86
N GLU A 133 60.15 -10.93 -56.83
CA GLU A 133 58.74 -11.03 -56.43
C GLU A 133 58.24 -9.74 -55.75
N MET A 134 59.13 -8.99 -55.10
CA MET A 134 58.81 -7.68 -54.53
C MET A 134 58.61 -6.62 -55.63
N GLU A 135 59.46 -6.61 -56.67
CA GLU A 135 59.29 -5.74 -57.83
C GLU A 135 58.04 -6.11 -58.66
N ALA A 136 57.73 -7.40 -58.79
CA ALA A 136 56.50 -7.87 -59.42
C ALA A 136 55.22 -7.52 -58.64
N ALA A 137 55.31 -7.38 -57.32
CA ALA A 137 54.23 -6.89 -56.44
C ALA A 137 54.10 -5.35 -56.45
N GLY A 138 54.90 -4.64 -57.25
CA GLY A 138 54.85 -3.20 -57.43
C GLY A 138 55.73 -2.39 -56.47
N MET A 139 56.57 -3.03 -55.65
CA MET A 139 57.56 -2.31 -54.83
C MET A 139 58.79 -1.92 -55.66
N HIS A 140 59.02 -0.63 -55.84
CA HIS A 140 60.26 -0.15 -56.46
C HIS A 140 61.38 -0.09 -55.43
N VAL A 141 62.33 -1.03 -55.50
CA VAL A 141 63.55 -1.02 -54.68
C VAL A 141 64.62 -0.17 -55.40
N PRO A 142 65.11 0.93 -54.80
CA PRO A 142 66.13 1.77 -55.44
C PRO A 142 67.39 0.99 -55.80
N LEU A 143 67.95 1.25 -56.99
CA LEU A 143 69.16 0.60 -57.55
C LEU A 143 70.35 0.51 -56.57
N ALA A 144 70.48 1.47 -55.65
CA ALA A 144 71.54 1.50 -54.63
C ALA A 144 71.47 0.34 -53.63
N LEU A 145 70.30 -0.27 -53.42
CA LEU A 145 70.10 -1.44 -52.55
C LEU A 145 70.13 -2.76 -53.31
N GLN A 146 70.19 -2.72 -54.65
CA GLN A 146 70.25 -3.92 -55.52
C GLN A 146 71.68 -4.46 -55.69
N SER A 147 72.72 -3.67 -55.42
CA SER A 147 74.12 -4.14 -55.43
C SER A 147 74.88 -3.66 -54.20
N ILE A 148 75.35 -4.58 -53.35
CA ILE A 148 76.18 -4.23 -52.20
C ILE A 148 77.65 -4.40 -52.60
N ILE A 149 78.39 -3.29 -52.63
CA ILE A 149 79.85 -3.29 -52.81
C ILE A 149 80.48 -3.18 -51.42
N ASP A 150 81.18 -4.24 -50.99
CA ASP A 150 81.93 -4.24 -49.74
C ASP A 150 83.22 -3.42 -49.92
N ALA A 151 83.27 -2.23 -49.30
CA ALA A 151 84.38 -1.30 -49.42
C ALA A 151 85.69 -1.79 -48.76
N THR A 152 85.66 -2.90 -48.01
CA THR A 152 86.85 -3.52 -47.38
C THR A 152 87.46 -4.67 -48.18
N THR A 153 86.71 -5.27 -49.13
CA THR A 153 87.17 -6.44 -49.91
C THR A 153 86.99 -6.29 -51.42
N GLY A 154 86.32 -5.22 -51.91
CA GLY A 154 86.16 -4.92 -53.33
C GLY A 154 85.27 -5.89 -54.11
N ALA A 155 84.66 -6.88 -53.46
CA ALA A 155 83.80 -7.86 -54.10
C ALA A 155 82.35 -7.33 -54.20
N SER A 156 81.83 -7.20 -55.42
CA SER A 156 80.42 -6.92 -55.68
C SER A 156 79.62 -8.22 -55.57
N THR A 157 78.72 -8.32 -54.58
CA THR A 157 77.76 -9.42 -54.54
C THR A 157 76.41 -8.92 -55.06
N PRO A 158 75.85 -9.51 -56.13
CA PRO A 158 74.52 -9.14 -56.60
C PRO A 158 73.49 -9.57 -55.57
N THR A 159 72.58 -8.66 -55.20
CA THR A 159 71.59 -8.91 -54.14
C THR A 159 70.57 -9.98 -54.55
N SER A 160 70.54 -10.38 -55.82
CA SER A 160 69.77 -11.52 -56.34
C SER A 160 70.24 -12.89 -55.80
N GLY A 161 71.49 -13.01 -55.34
CA GLY A 161 72.02 -14.22 -54.69
C GLY A 161 71.86 -14.23 -53.16
N VAL A 162 71.30 -13.17 -52.58
CA VAL A 162 71.21 -12.98 -51.14
C VAL A 162 69.93 -13.65 -50.62
N SER A 163 70.01 -14.96 -50.38
CA SER A 163 68.99 -15.66 -49.60
C SER A 163 69.03 -15.18 -48.15
N LEU A 164 67.89 -14.73 -47.60
CA LEU A 164 67.77 -14.07 -46.28
C LEU A 164 68.05 -14.96 -45.05
N ARG A 165 68.74 -16.11 -45.21
CA ARG A 165 69.46 -16.82 -44.14
C ARG A 165 70.62 -17.62 -44.75
N GLY A 166 71.85 -17.20 -44.47
CA GLY A 166 73.00 -18.11 -44.46
C GLY A 166 72.99 -18.87 -43.13
N THR A 167 73.27 -20.18 -43.16
CA THR A 167 73.33 -21.05 -41.97
C THR A 167 74.53 -20.80 -41.07
N ASP A 168 75.40 -19.85 -41.41
CA ASP A 168 76.55 -19.50 -40.59
C ASP A 168 76.27 -18.24 -39.77
N VAL A 169 76.36 -18.41 -38.46
CA VAL A 169 76.41 -17.32 -37.49
C VAL A 169 77.68 -16.52 -37.77
N VAL A 170 77.57 -15.40 -38.49
CA VAL A 170 78.65 -14.42 -38.58
C VAL A 170 78.48 -13.44 -37.41
N PRO A 171 79.39 -13.44 -36.42
CA PRO A 171 79.25 -12.62 -35.22
C PRO A 171 79.80 -11.21 -35.50
N PHE A 172 79.05 -10.39 -36.23
CA PHE A 172 79.26 -8.94 -36.25
C PHE A 172 77.99 -8.23 -36.74
N GLU A 173 77.20 -7.69 -35.81
CA GLU A 173 75.97 -6.92 -36.08
C GLU A 173 76.23 -5.54 -36.73
N SER A 174 77.40 -5.31 -37.34
CA SER A 174 77.74 -4.03 -37.99
C SER A 174 78.20 -4.14 -39.45
N SER A 175 77.94 -5.27 -40.13
CA SER A 175 78.12 -5.31 -41.58
C SER A 175 76.99 -4.54 -42.28
N LEU A 176 77.34 -3.72 -43.27
CA LEU A 176 76.38 -2.94 -44.09
C LEU A 176 75.28 -3.83 -44.69
N GLN A 177 75.60 -5.09 -45.00
CA GLN A 177 74.66 -6.09 -45.51
C GLN A 177 73.54 -6.45 -44.52
N ALA A 178 73.82 -6.50 -43.21
CA ALA A 178 72.80 -6.80 -42.21
C ALA A 178 71.81 -5.63 -42.02
N ARG A 179 72.30 -4.38 -42.12
CA ARG A 179 71.46 -3.18 -42.07
C ARG A 179 70.54 -3.09 -43.29
N VAL A 180 71.09 -3.27 -44.49
CA VAL A 180 70.30 -3.27 -45.74
C VAL A 180 69.22 -4.36 -45.72
N ARG A 181 69.50 -5.55 -45.21
CA ARG A 181 68.47 -6.61 -45.06
C ARG A 181 67.37 -6.23 -44.07
N ARG A 182 67.74 -5.60 -42.95
CA ARG A 182 66.77 -5.15 -41.95
C ARG A 182 65.87 -4.05 -42.51
N ASP A 183 66.46 -3.07 -43.20
CA ASP A 183 65.74 -1.95 -43.79
C ASP A 183 64.82 -2.45 -44.90
N LEU A 184 65.31 -3.32 -45.78
CA LEU A 184 64.51 -3.91 -46.86
C LEU A 184 63.37 -4.80 -46.34
N ASN A 185 63.60 -5.59 -45.28
CA ASN A 185 62.52 -6.32 -44.61
C ASN A 185 61.50 -5.35 -43.99
N SER A 186 61.95 -4.26 -43.35
CA SER A 186 61.03 -3.27 -42.76
C SER A 186 60.20 -2.52 -43.81
N PHE A 187 60.77 -2.22 -44.99
CA PHE A 187 60.03 -1.66 -46.11
C PHE A 187 59.04 -2.66 -46.70
N SER A 188 59.41 -3.93 -46.79
CA SER A 188 58.50 -4.98 -47.24
C SER A 188 57.33 -5.18 -46.28
N GLU A 189 57.59 -5.15 -44.97
CA GLU A 189 56.56 -5.22 -43.94
C GLU A 189 55.64 -3.99 -44.01
N ALA A 190 56.20 -2.78 -44.13
CA ALA A 190 55.43 -1.55 -44.26
C ALA A 190 54.60 -1.48 -45.55
N PHE A 191 55.10 -2.02 -46.67
CA PHE A 191 54.35 -2.08 -47.92
C PHE A 191 53.25 -3.14 -47.89
N GLU A 192 53.50 -4.31 -47.30
CA GLU A 192 52.45 -5.31 -47.06
C GLU A 192 51.37 -4.76 -46.14
N GLU A 193 51.75 -4.01 -45.10
CA GLU A 193 50.82 -3.29 -44.22
C GLU A 193 50.00 -2.26 -45.01
N LEU A 194 50.64 -1.43 -45.85
CA LEU A 194 49.95 -0.48 -46.72
C LEU A 194 49.04 -1.15 -47.76
N GLN A 195 49.40 -2.33 -48.29
CA GLN A 195 48.53 -3.07 -49.21
C GLN A 195 47.30 -3.63 -48.48
N ILE A 196 47.48 -4.18 -47.28
CA ILE A 196 46.37 -4.65 -46.45
C ILE A 196 45.46 -3.47 -46.07
N GLU A 197 46.03 -2.31 -45.73
CA GLU A 197 45.25 -1.09 -45.48
C GLU A 197 44.51 -0.64 -46.73
N ALA A 198 45.17 -0.58 -47.90
CA ALA A 198 44.55 -0.20 -49.16
C ALA A 198 43.40 -1.13 -49.57
N GLU A 199 43.53 -2.44 -49.33
CA GLU A 199 42.46 -3.42 -49.57
C GLU A 199 41.30 -3.27 -48.56
N ALA A 200 41.57 -2.81 -47.34
CA ALA A 200 40.57 -2.59 -46.31
C ALA A 200 39.79 -1.27 -46.48
N ILE A 201 40.38 -0.24 -47.10
CA ILE A 201 39.77 1.09 -47.28
C ILE A 201 38.39 1.03 -47.96
N PRO A 202 38.20 0.37 -49.13
CA PRO A 202 36.89 0.36 -49.81
C PRO A 202 35.76 -0.25 -48.96
N ALA A 203 36.08 -1.26 -48.16
CA ALA A 203 35.10 -1.89 -47.26
C ALA A 203 34.75 -0.96 -46.08
N GLN A 204 35.73 -0.20 -45.57
CA GLN A 204 35.51 0.82 -44.54
C GLN A 204 34.71 2.01 -45.08
N GLU A 205 35.04 2.51 -46.28
CA GLU A 205 34.30 3.57 -46.97
C GLU A 205 32.84 3.15 -47.17
N TRP A 206 32.59 1.94 -47.69
CA TRP A 206 31.23 1.42 -47.85
C TRP A 206 30.47 1.31 -46.51
N ALA A 207 31.15 0.88 -45.44
CA ALA A 207 30.54 0.80 -44.10
C ALA A 207 30.18 2.21 -43.57
N LEU A 208 31.08 3.19 -43.73
CA LEU A 208 30.86 4.57 -43.33
C LEU A 208 29.74 5.23 -44.16
N GLU A 209 29.69 4.98 -45.47
CA GLU A 209 28.59 5.43 -46.32
C GLU A 209 27.25 4.86 -45.86
N LYS A 210 27.20 3.58 -45.47
CA LYS A 210 25.99 2.97 -44.92
C LYS A 210 25.59 3.56 -43.56
N GLU A 211 26.56 3.90 -42.72
CA GLU A 211 26.30 4.60 -41.46
C GLU A 211 25.79 6.03 -41.69
N LEU A 212 26.36 6.77 -42.65
CA LEU A 212 25.89 8.09 -43.06
C LEU A 212 24.46 8.04 -43.62
N ASP A 213 24.19 7.11 -44.54
CA ASP A 213 22.85 6.83 -45.08
C ASP A 213 21.82 6.54 -43.94
N ALA A 214 22.24 5.85 -42.89
CA ALA A 214 21.38 5.52 -41.75
C ALA A 214 21.13 6.74 -40.85
N LEU A 215 22.18 7.54 -40.58
CA LEU A 215 22.07 8.77 -39.79
C LEU A 215 21.24 9.84 -40.50
N GLU A 216 21.36 9.98 -41.81
CA GLU A 216 20.57 10.93 -42.61
C GLU A 216 19.08 10.59 -42.53
N ARG A 217 18.70 9.31 -42.68
CA ARG A 217 17.31 8.87 -42.45
C ARG A 217 16.82 9.15 -41.04
N GLN A 218 17.65 8.91 -40.02
CA GLN A 218 17.28 9.23 -38.63
C GLN A 218 17.07 10.73 -38.41
N MET A 219 17.86 11.58 -39.08
CA MET A 219 17.71 13.04 -39.04
C MET A 219 16.41 13.48 -39.74
N GLU A 220 16.15 13.03 -40.96
CA GLU A 220 14.91 13.34 -41.69
C GLU A 220 13.67 12.93 -40.90
N GLU A 221 13.69 11.73 -40.31
CA GLU A 221 12.61 11.26 -39.45
C GLU A 221 12.44 12.13 -38.19
N ALA A 222 13.53 12.56 -37.56
CA ALA A 222 13.47 13.44 -36.39
C ALA A 222 12.95 14.83 -36.75
N GLU A 223 13.30 15.35 -37.92
CA GLU A 223 12.81 16.63 -38.45
C GLU A 223 11.33 16.58 -38.79
N ASP A 224 10.82 15.50 -39.43
CA ASP A 224 9.39 15.33 -39.70
C ASP A 224 8.58 15.24 -38.39
N VAL A 225 9.04 14.42 -37.44
CA VAL A 225 8.40 14.32 -36.11
C VAL A 225 8.37 15.69 -35.43
N ARG A 226 9.49 16.43 -35.46
CA ARG A 226 9.56 17.77 -34.87
C ARG A 226 8.60 18.75 -35.55
N ALA A 227 8.58 18.80 -36.88
CA ALA A 227 7.71 19.70 -37.63
C ALA A 227 6.22 19.43 -37.36
N ARG A 228 5.83 18.14 -37.29
CA ARG A 228 4.47 17.73 -36.90
C ARG A 228 4.14 18.12 -35.47
N LEU A 229 5.05 17.94 -34.51
CA LEU A 229 4.80 18.34 -33.12
C LEU A 229 4.71 19.86 -32.93
N GLU A 230 5.51 20.62 -33.68
CA GLU A 230 5.47 22.09 -33.66
C GLU A 230 4.14 22.63 -34.19
N SER A 231 3.57 22.03 -35.24
CA SER A 231 2.25 22.44 -35.75
C SER A 231 1.11 22.13 -34.77
N LEU A 232 1.18 21.00 -34.05
CA LEU A 232 0.18 20.61 -33.06
C LEU A 232 0.18 21.47 -31.80
N ARG A 233 1.30 22.16 -31.50
CA ARG A 233 1.39 23.03 -30.31
C ARG A 233 0.46 24.24 -30.36
N ALA A 234 0.09 24.69 -31.55
CA ALA A 234 -0.84 25.82 -31.75
C ALA A 234 -2.29 25.35 -32.01
N ALA A 235 -2.54 24.04 -32.04
CA ALA A 235 -3.83 23.47 -32.36
C ALA A 235 -4.75 23.39 -31.13
N SER A 236 -6.03 23.09 -31.35
CA SER A 236 -6.96 22.79 -30.26
C SER A 236 -6.61 21.45 -29.58
N PHE A 237 -7.13 21.20 -28.38
CA PHE A 237 -6.86 19.95 -27.66
C PHE A 237 -7.28 18.70 -28.47
N THR A 238 -8.43 18.74 -29.14
CA THR A 238 -8.93 17.62 -29.95
C THR A 238 -8.06 17.39 -31.17
N ASP A 239 -7.69 18.46 -31.88
CA ASP A 239 -6.83 18.37 -33.07
C ASP A 239 -5.42 17.89 -32.71
N ALA A 240 -4.90 18.34 -31.56
CA ALA A 240 -3.64 17.83 -31.01
C ALA A 240 -3.73 16.32 -30.72
N CYS A 241 -4.85 15.84 -30.17
CA CYS A 241 -5.06 14.42 -29.92
C CYS A 241 -5.11 13.59 -31.22
N GLU A 242 -5.84 14.05 -32.23
CA GLU A 242 -5.90 13.39 -33.55
C GLU A 242 -4.55 13.41 -34.26
N GLY A 243 -3.85 14.54 -34.20
CA GLY A 243 -2.50 14.69 -34.72
C GLY A 243 -1.52 13.71 -34.10
N LEU A 244 -1.58 13.51 -32.78
CA LEU A 244 -0.74 12.54 -32.07
C LEU A 244 -1.07 11.08 -32.44
N LYS A 245 -2.35 10.75 -32.68
CA LYS A 245 -2.74 9.43 -33.21
C LYS A 245 -2.15 9.21 -34.62
N SER A 246 -2.20 10.24 -35.47
CA SER A 246 -1.61 10.17 -36.82
C SER A 246 -0.09 10.00 -36.78
N LEU A 247 0.58 10.69 -35.84
CA LEU A 247 2.03 10.59 -35.62
C LEU A 247 2.41 9.18 -35.14
N ARG A 248 1.60 8.60 -34.25
CA ARG A 248 1.78 7.22 -33.79
C ARG A 248 1.62 6.21 -34.93
N ALA A 249 0.66 6.43 -35.82
CA ALA A 249 0.45 5.57 -37.00
C ALA A 249 1.62 5.66 -38.00
N ALA A 250 2.22 6.84 -38.16
CA ALA A 250 3.40 7.04 -39.01
C ALA A 250 4.67 6.37 -38.42
N TYR A 251 4.82 6.38 -37.09
CA TYR A 251 5.99 5.83 -36.40
C TYR A 251 5.63 4.84 -35.26
N PRO A 252 5.20 3.59 -35.57
CA PRO A 252 4.73 2.64 -34.56
C PRO A 252 5.82 2.11 -33.60
N SER A 253 7.07 2.07 -34.05
CA SER A 253 8.20 1.53 -33.28
C SER A 253 8.78 2.53 -32.28
N LYS A 254 8.64 3.84 -32.52
CA LYS A 254 9.29 4.88 -31.70
C LYS A 254 8.49 5.20 -30.42
N PRO A 255 9.16 5.38 -29.26
CA PRO A 255 8.51 5.77 -28.02
C PRO A 255 8.23 7.28 -27.98
N LEU A 256 7.04 7.71 -28.43
CA LEU A 256 6.67 9.14 -28.54
C LEU A 256 6.05 9.74 -27.26
N HIS A 257 6.10 9.04 -26.14
CA HIS A 257 5.34 9.42 -24.94
C HIS A 257 5.78 10.77 -24.34
N ARG A 258 7.08 11.11 -24.37
CA ARG A 258 7.58 12.35 -23.77
C ARG A 258 7.21 13.57 -24.60
N GLU A 259 7.37 13.43 -25.90
CA GLU A 259 7.09 14.43 -26.93
C GLU A 259 5.58 14.72 -26.98
N SER A 260 4.77 13.67 -26.94
CA SER A 260 3.31 13.78 -26.91
C SER A 260 2.81 14.55 -25.69
N ILE A 261 3.41 14.29 -24.51
CA ILE A 261 3.08 15.03 -23.29
C ILE A 261 3.55 16.47 -23.37
N ALA A 262 4.68 16.77 -24.03
CA ALA A 262 5.13 18.14 -24.21
C ALA A 262 4.15 18.99 -25.02
N VAL A 263 3.43 18.38 -25.97
CA VAL A 263 2.34 19.02 -26.74
C VAL A 263 1.06 19.14 -25.90
N ILE A 264 0.66 18.09 -25.20
CA ILE A 264 -0.59 18.05 -24.43
C ILE A 264 -0.52 18.94 -23.18
N TYR A 265 0.64 19.02 -22.52
CA TYR A 265 0.80 19.71 -21.23
C TYR A 265 0.30 21.16 -21.21
N PRO A 266 0.70 22.07 -22.13
CA PRO A 266 0.20 23.44 -22.14
C PRO A 266 -1.31 23.50 -22.36
N LEU A 267 -1.84 22.75 -23.32
CA LEU A 267 -3.28 22.71 -23.64
C LEU A 267 -4.11 22.23 -22.45
N PHE A 268 -3.65 21.15 -21.79
CA PHE A 268 -4.30 20.60 -20.61
C PHE A 268 -4.17 21.51 -19.40
N SER A 269 -3.03 22.18 -19.23
CA SER A 269 -2.83 23.19 -18.19
C SER A 269 -3.84 24.33 -18.32
N ASP A 270 -4.01 24.86 -19.53
CA ASP A 270 -4.95 25.96 -19.79
C ASP A 270 -6.40 25.53 -19.47
N MET A 271 -6.82 24.35 -19.92
CA MET A 271 -8.15 23.81 -19.58
C MET A 271 -8.35 23.65 -18.06
N ILE A 272 -7.33 23.17 -17.35
CA ILE A 272 -7.37 22.97 -15.90
C ILE A 272 -7.52 24.28 -15.12
N THR A 273 -6.98 25.41 -15.63
CA THR A 273 -7.10 26.69 -14.91
C THR A 273 -8.53 27.19 -14.78
N SER A 274 -9.39 26.91 -15.77
CA SER A 274 -10.81 27.26 -15.76
C SER A 274 -11.73 26.12 -15.34
N TRP A 275 -11.18 24.96 -14.99
CA TRP A 275 -11.97 23.76 -14.75
C TRP A 275 -12.56 23.72 -13.33
N SER A 276 -13.88 23.50 -13.24
CA SER A 276 -14.57 23.14 -12.00
C SER A 276 -14.96 21.64 -12.02
N PRO A 277 -14.22 20.76 -11.31
CA PRO A 277 -14.44 19.31 -11.38
C PRO A 277 -15.80 18.81 -10.86
N LEU A 278 -16.54 19.66 -10.14
CA LEU A 278 -17.85 19.30 -9.60
C LEU A 278 -19.01 19.57 -10.56
N ASP A 279 -18.81 20.47 -11.54
CA ASP A 279 -19.86 20.84 -12.51
C ASP A 279 -19.68 20.09 -13.83
N ASP A 280 -18.43 19.91 -14.26
CA ASP A 280 -18.07 19.21 -15.48
C ASP A 280 -16.94 18.21 -15.18
N ALA A 281 -17.17 16.94 -15.49
CA ALA A 281 -16.17 15.89 -15.33
C ALA A 281 -15.12 15.87 -16.45
N LEU A 282 -15.22 16.72 -17.48
CA LEU A 282 -14.36 16.70 -18.67
C LEU A 282 -14.33 15.32 -19.35
N GLU A 283 -15.50 14.73 -19.56
CA GLU A 283 -15.66 13.38 -20.13
C GLU A 283 -14.91 13.22 -21.45
N GLN A 284 -14.99 14.21 -22.34
CA GLN A 284 -14.32 14.20 -23.64
C GLN A 284 -12.79 14.13 -23.51
N VAL A 285 -12.22 14.80 -22.51
CA VAL A 285 -10.77 14.78 -22.25
C VAL A 285 -10.35 13.43 -21.69
N ALA A 286 -11.14 12.87 -20.77
CA ALA A 286 -10.88 11.54 -20.22
C ALA A 286 -10.94 10.44 -21.30
N VAL A 287 -11.93 10.49 -22.19
CA VAL A 287 -12.04 9.59 -23.34
C VAL A 287 -10.85 9.75 -24.29
N ALA A 288 -10.47 10.99 -24.62
CA ALA A 288 -9.31 11.25 -25.47
C ALA A 288 -8.00 10.68 -24.86
N PHE A 289 -7.80 10.80 -23.55
CA PHE A 289 -6.65 10.19 -22.86
C PHE A 289 -6.71 8.67 -22.80
N ALA A 290 -7.91 8.07 -22.75
CA ALA A 290 -8.08 6.62 -22.81
C ALA A 290 -7.68 6.09 -24.19
N GLU A 291 -8.12 6.76 -25.24
CA GLU A 291 -7.77 6.43 -26.62
C GLU A 291 -6.28 6.67 -26.93
N LEU A 292 -5.69 7.71 -26.33
CA LEU A 292 -4.27 8.05 -26.46
C LEU A 292 -3.36 7.32 -25.47
N ALA A 293 -3.88 6.38 -24.66
CA ALA A 293 -3.09 5.68 -23.67
C ALA A 293 -1.88 4.97 -24.29
N ASP A 294 -1.99 4.57 -25.55
CA ASP A 294 -0.91 3.93 -26.31
C ASP A 294 0.15 4.89 -26.87
N VAL A 295 -0.09 6.20 -26.79
CA VAL A 295 0.82 7.25 -27.21
C VAL A 295 1.45 7.92 -26.00
N ILE A 296 0.64 8.34 -25.03
CA ILE A 296 1.07 9.19 -23.91
C ILE A 296 1.67 8.38 -22.74
N GLN A 297 1.41 7.07 -22.66
CA GLN A 297 1.95 6.22 -21.59
C GLN A 297 3.00 5.24 -22.12
N PRO A 298 4.14 5.10 -21.41
CA PRO A 298 5.11 4.04 -21.66
C PRO A 298 4.46 2.66 -21.58
N ARG A 299 4.87 1.72 -22.43
CA ARG A 299 4.28 0.35 -22.46
C ARG A 299 4.27 -0.32 -21.09
N SER A 300 5.32 -0.12 -20.29
CA SER A 300 5.47 -0.66 -18.93
C SER A 300 4.50 -0.10 -17.88
N ARG A 301 3.78 0.98 -18.19
CA ARG A 301 2.91 1.73 -17.26
C ARG A 301 1.45 1.83 -17.72
N ARG A 302 1.10 1.23 -18.86
CA ARG A 302 -0.27 1.27 -19.39
C ARG A 302 -1.24 0.54 -18.47
N LEU A 303 -2.39 1.16 -18.24
CA LEU A 303 -3.49 0.58 -17.46
C LEU A 303 -4.29 -0.46 -18.27
N THR A 304 -4.16 -0.48 -19.60
CA THR A 304 -4.99 -1.27 -20.50
C THR A 304 -4.72 -2.77 -20.37
N THR A 305 -5.64 -3.40 -19.65
CA THR A 305 -6.38 -4.63 -19.98
C THR A 305 -5.59 -5.75 -20.65
N GLN A 306 -5.58 -6.91 -20.00
CA GLN A 306 -5.25 -8.22 -20.54
C GLN A 306 -6.18 -8.62 -21.72
N ALA A 307 -6.32 -7.79 -22.74
CA ALA A 307 -6.83 -8.22 -24.02
C ALA A 307 -5.76 -9.17 -24.59
N TYR A 308 -6.19 -10.41 -24.84
CA TYR A 308 -5.42 -11.52 -25.37
C TYR A 308 -4.39 -11.03 -26.42
N THR A 309 -3.13 -10.85 -26.04
CA THR A 309 -2.05 -10.63 -27.00
C THR A 309 -1.90 -11.93 -27.77
N HIS A 310 -2.22 -11.91 -29.06
CA HIS A 310 -2.09 -13.08 -29.92
C HIS A 310 -0.62 -13.57 -29.85
N PRO A 311 -0.33 -14.89 -29.85
CA PRO A 311 1.04 -15.41 -29.71
C PRO A 311 2.04 -14.85 -30.72
N SER A 312 1.56 -14.41 -31.89
CA SER A 312 2.34 -13.73 -32.92
C SER A 312 2.84 -12.34 -32.49
N GLU A 313 2.08 -11.61 -31.69
CA GLU A 313 2.46 -10.28 -31.18
C GLU A 313 3.50 -10.38 -30.06
N ALA A 314 3.40 -11.43 -29.23
CA ALA A 314 4.38 -11.75 -28.19
C ALA A 314 5.75 -12.17 -28.77
N LEU A 315 5.78 -12.70 -29.99
CA LEU A 315 7.02 -13.06 -30.70
C LEU A 315 7.70 -11.84 -31.33
N VAL A 316 6.94 -10.88 -31.86
CA VAL A 316 7.47 -9.59 -32.35
C VAL A 316 7.98 -8.72 -31.19
N ALA A 317 7.33 -8.79 -30.03
CA ALA A 317 7.76 -8.10 -28.82
C ALA A 317 9.15 -8.54 -28.31
N ARG A 318 9.64 -9.73 -28.70
CA ARG A 318 10.98 -10.21 -28.34
C ARG A 318 12.10 -9.70 -29.23
N THR A 319 11.80 -9.21 -30.43
CA THR A 319 12.81 -8.70 -31.38
C THR A 319 13.09 -7.21 -31.24
N THR A 320 12.25 -6.45 -30.52
CA THR A 320 12.38 -4.99 -30.33
C THR A 320 12.70 -4.60 -28.87
N VAL A 321 13.35 -5.48 -28.10
CA VAL A 321 13.50 -5.34 -26.64
C VAL A 321 14.56 -4.30 -26.22
N ASP A 322 15.32 -3.72 -27.14
CA ASP A 322 16.52 -2.94 -26.76
C ASP A 322 16.38 -1.41 -26.63
N GLU A 323 15.21 -0.78 -26.81
CA GLU A 323 15.16 0.70 -26.86
C GLU A 323 14.33 1.44 -25.79
N GLU A 324 13.34 0.82 -25.14
CA GLU A 324 12.61 1.50 -24.05
C GLU A 324 13.28 1.22 -22.70
N GLU A 325 14.09 2.18 -22.21
CA GLU A 325 14.60 2.13 -20.83
C GLU A 325 13.43 1.95 -19.84
N ALA A 326 13.35 0.77 -19.22
CA ALA A 326 12.34 0.49 -18.22
C ALA A 326 12.41 1.54 -17.10
N ILE A 327 11.33 2.31 -16.92
CA ILE A 327 11.27 3.35 -15.90
C ILE A 327 11.54 2.72 -14.53
N LYS A 328 12.62 3.18 -13.88
CA LYS A 328 13.07 2.64 -12.60
C LYS A 328 11.95 2.70 -11.57
N ARG A 329 11.89 1.70 -10.69
CA ARG A 329 10.94 1.70 -9.57
C ARG A 329 11.21 2.95 -8.70
N GLY A 330 10.19 3.76 -8.48
CA GLY A 330 10.27 5.00 -7.71
C GLY A 330 10.44 6.29 -8.53
N THR A 331 10.57 6.22 -9.86
CA THR A 331 10.48 7.40 -10.73
C THR A 331 9.14 7.48 -11.43
N THR A 332 8.53 8.67 -11.45
CA THR A 332 7.27 8.93 -12.14
C THR A 332 7.48 9.07 -13.64
N SER A 333 6.55 8.57 -14.45
CA SER A 333 6.53 8.86 -15.88
C SER A 333 6.16 10.33 -16.13
N SER A 334 6.41 10.83 -17.35
CA SER A 334 5.97 12.18 -17.74
C SER A 334 4.45 12.35 -17.57
N TYR A 335 3.66 11.30 -17.88
CA TYR A 335 2.20 11.33 -17.77
C TYR A 335 1.77 11.36 -16.30
N GLU A 336 2.36 10.48 -15.49
CA GLU A 336 2.12 10.44 -14.05
C GLU A 336 2.46 11.78 -13.38
N THR A 337 3.55 12.42 -13.84
CA THR A 337 3.97 13.74 -13.33
C THR A 337 3.00 14.85 -13.76
N MET A 338 2.47 14.80 -14.98
CA MET A 338 1.43 15.73 -15.44
C MET A 338 0.15 15.60 -14.61
N MET A 339 -0.34 14.37 -14.42
CA MET A 339 -1.51 14.10 -13.58
C MET A 339 -1.31 14.54 -12.13
N LEU A 340 -0.10 14.33 -11.58
CA LEU A 340 0.24 14.77 -10.24
C LEU A 340 0.29 16.28 -10.06
N LYS A 341 0.71 17.01 -11.09
CA LYS A 341 0.90 18.47 -11.00
C LYS A 341 -0.36 19.26 -11.35
N LEU A 342 -1.14 18.78 -12.31
CA LEU A 342 -2.28 19.52 -12.83
C LEU A 342 -3.60 18.95 -12.29
N TRP A 343 -3.87 17.66 -12.52
CA TRP A 343 -5.16 17.04 -12.17
C TRP A 343 -5.35 16.81 -10.67
N LEU A 344 -4.33 16.29 -9.98
CA LEU A 344 -4.46 15.96 -8.55
C LEU A 344 -4.74 17.20 -7.67
N PRO A 345 -4.06 18.35 -7.81
CA PRO A 345 -4.31 19.50 -6.96
C PRO A 345 -5.72 20.08 -7.13
N THR A 346 -6.25 20.13 -8.37
CA THR A 346 -7.61 20.64 -8.63
C THR A 346 -8.66 19.71 -8.07
N VAL A 347 -8.53 18.40 -8.28
CA VAL A 347 -9.46 17.42 -7.71
C VAL A 347 -9.34 17.35 -6.19
N SER A 348 -8.14 17.43 -5.61
CA SER A 348 -7.98 17.52 -4.15
C SER A 348 -8.66 18.77 -3.56
N SER A 349 -8.64 19.89 -4.28
CA SER A 349 -9.38 21.10 -3.91
C SER A 349 -10.89 20.86 -3.98
N ALA A 350 -11.37 20.26 -5.08
CA ALA A 350 -12.77 19.91 -5.27
C ALA A 350 -13.28 18.92 -4.20
N VAL A 351 -12.49 17.90 -3.84
CA VAL A 351 -12.79 16.98 -2.74
C VAL A 351 -12.97 17.74 -1.43
N THR A 352 -12.23 18.83 -1.22
CA THR A 352 -12.37 19.66 0.00
C THR A 352 -13.66 20.48 0.00
N GLN A 353 -14.07 21.00 -1.16
CA GLN A 353 -15.26 21.84 -1.32
C GLN A 353 -16.58 21.06 -1.48
N TRP A 354 -16.51 19.83 -1.99
CA TRP A 354 -17.66 18.97 -2.30
C TRP A 354 -18.61 18.73 -1.11
N ASP A 355 -19.93 18.80 -1.29
CA ASP A 355 -20.88 18.42 -0.25
C ASP A 355 -21.02 16.89 -0.16
N VAL A 356 -20.63 16.32 0.98
CA VAL A 356 -20.68 14.88 1.25
C VAL A 356 -22.09 14.31 1.13
N LYS A 357 -23.12 15.13 1.36
CA LYS A 357 -24.53 14.70 1.27
C LYS A 357 -25.00 14.49 -0.17
N ASN A 358 -24.30 15.05 -1.16
CA ASN A 358 -24.58 14.91 -2.58
C ASN A 358 -23.43 14.15 -3.25
N PRO A 359 -23.41 12.81 -3.17
CA PRO A 359 -22.31 11.97 -3.70
C PRO A 359 -22.13 12.02 -5.21
N HIS A 360 -23.22 12.17 -5.97
CA HIS A 360 -23.25 12.01 -7.42
C HIS A 360 -22.13 12.75 -8.21
N PRO A 361 -21.86 14.05 -8.01
CA PRO A 361 -20.86 14.75 -8.83
C PRO A 361 -19.43 14.20 -8.67
N MET A 362 -19.07 13.83 -7.44
CA MET A 362 -17.73 13.31 -7.15
C MET A 362 -17.58 11.84 -7.55
N VAL A 363 -18.64 11.04 -7.42
CA VAL A 363 -18.67 9.65 -7.91
C VAL A 363 -18.52 9.64 -9.43
N HIS A 364 -19.32 10.45 -10.14
CA HIS A 364 -19.26 10.57 -11.59
C HIS A 364 -17.88 11.04 -12.09
N LEU A 365 -17.27 12.03 -11.43
CA LEU A 365 -15.90 12.47 -11.73
C LEU A 365 -14.89 11.32 -11.60
N LEU A 366 -14.98 10.51 -10.55
CA LEU A 366 -14.07 9.38 -10.36
C LEU A 366 -14.31 8.28 -11.39
N GLU A 367 -15.55 7.90 -11.67
CA GLU A 367 -15.88 6.88 -12.68
C GLU A 367 -15.33 7.26 -14.05
N THR A 368 -15.47 8.52 -14.43
CA THR A 368 -15.01 9.08 -15.71
C THR A 368 -13.48 9.00 -15.86
N TRP A 369 -12.74 9.35 -14.80
CA TRP A 369 -11.28 9.41 -14.85
C TRP A 369 -10.58 8.11 -14.45
N THR A 370 -11.27 7.17 -13.78
CA THR A 370 -10.68 5.89 -13.30
C THR A 370 -9.90 5.12 -14.39
N PRO A 371 -10.40 4.99 -15.64
CA PRO A 371 -9.69 4.24 -16.69
C PRO A 371 -8.33 4.82 -17.08
N VAL A 372 -8.13 6.13 -16.88
CA VAL A 372 -6.93 6.86 -17.33
C VAL A 372 -6.01 7.27 -16.19
N LEU A 373 -6.47 7.16 -14.94
CA LEU A 373 -5.72 7.61 -13.77
C LEU A 373 -4.59 6.66 -13.39
N PRO A 374 -3.38 7.19 -13.08
CA PRO A 374 -2.36 6.39 -12.44
C PRO A 374 -2.85 5.83 -11.09
N ALA A 375 -2.61 4.54 -10.85
CA ALA A 375 -3.15 3.82 -9.69
C ALA A 375 -2.85 4.50 -8.34
N PHE A 376 -1.67 5.08 -8.18
CA PHE A 376 -1.28 5.77 -6.94
C PHE A 376 -1.98 7.13 -6.76
N VAL A 377 -2.32 7.82 -7.86
CA VAL A 377 -3.09 9.08 -7.83
C VAL A 377 -4.54 8.76 -7.44
N ALA A 378 -5.16 7.77 -8.08
CA ALA A 378 -6.49 7.29 -7.72
C ALA A 378 -6.58 6.89 -6.24
N LYS A 379 -5.61 6.11 -5.75
CA LYS A 379 -5.52 5.73 -4.33
C LYS A 379 -5.44 6.95 -3.40
N ARG A 380 -4.65 7.97 -3.76
CA ARG A 380 -4.50 9.18 -2.93
C ARG A 380 -5.79 9.99 -2.84
N VAL A 381 -6.51 10.13 -3.96
CA VAL A 381 -7.81 10.82 -3.97
C VAL A 381 -8.85 10.04 -3.17
N LEU A 382 -8.94 8.72 -3.36
CA LEU A 382 -9.82 7.87 -2.56
C LEU A 382 -9.52 8.00 -1.06
N GLU A 383 -8.26 8.02 -0.65
CA GLU A 383 -7.90 8.24 0.77
C GLU A 383 -8.29 9.61 1.30
N GLN A 384 -8.29 10.66 0.45
CA GLN A 384 -8.78 11.98 0.84
C GLN A 384 -10.31 11.96 1.02
N ILE A 385 -11.03 11.30 0.11
CA ILE A 385 -12.48 11.14 0.17
C ILE A 385 -12.88 10.32 1.40
N THR A 386 -12.24 9.17 1.64
CA THR A 386 -12.49 8.35 2.84
C THR A 386 -12.30 9.14 4.12
N ARG A 387 -11.26 9.99 4.20
CA ARG A 387 -11.05 10.87 5.36
C ARG A 387 -12.21 11.86 5.53
N LYS A 388 -12.69 12.48 4.46
CA LYS A 388 -13.82 13.42 4.51
C LYS A 388 -15.16 12.75 4.84
N LEU A 389 -15.38 11.54 4.32
CA LEU A 389 -16.52 10.70 4.69
C LEU A 389 -16.46 10.38 6.18
N SER A 390 -15.28 9.99 6.68
CA SER A 390 -15.06 9.68 8.09
C SER A 390 -15.30 10.89 9.00
N THR A 391 -14.87 12.10 8.64
CA THR A 391 -15.15 13.30 9.43
C THR A 391 -16.65 13.62 9.45
N SER A 392 -17.33 13.48 8.31
CA SER A 392 -18.78 13.70 8.23
C SER A 392 -19.59 12.67 9.02
N VAL A 393 -19.15 11.40 9.06
CA VAL A 393 -19.74 10.39 9.95
C VAL A 393 -19.46 10.72 11.41
N HIS A 394 -18.25 11.19 11.72
CA HIS A 394 -17.88 11.57 13.09
C HIS A 394 -18.72 12.74 13.63
N GLU A 395 -19.05 13.73 12.80
CA GLU A 395 -19.93 14.84 13.15
C GLU A 395 -21.41 14.43 13.21
N TRP A 396 -21.82 13.40 12.45
CA TRP A 396 -23.20 12.96 12.42
C TRP A 396 -23.64 12.36 13.76
N ASN A 397 -24.81 12.81 14.23
CA ASN A 397 -25.51 12.27 15.40
C ASN A 397 -26.86 11.66 15.00
N PRO A 398 -27.07 10.34 15.18
CA PRO A 398 -28.31 9.67 14.81
C PRO A 398 -29.57 10.21 15.51
N ARG A 399 -29.42 10.85 16.69
CA ARG A 399 -30.55 11.38 17.47
C ARG A 399 -31.05 12.74 16.98
N LYS A 400 -30.16 13.57 16.44
CA LYS A 400 -30.46 14.96 16.05
C LYS A 400 -30.78 15.11 14.56
N PHE A 401 -30.14 14.31 13.71
CA PHE A 401 -30.27 14.44 12.26
C PHE A 401 -31.24 13.41 11.67
N LYS A 402 -32.30 13.89 11.01
CA LYS A 402 -33.29 13.04 10.32
C LYS A 402 -32.70 12.26 9.13
N LYS A 403 -31.72 12.83 8.42
CA LYS A 403 -31.06 12.16 7.28
C LYS A 403 -29.93 11.28 7.78
N SER A 404 -30.02 9.98 7.51
CA SER A 404 -29.02 9.00 7.91
C SER A 404 -27.93 8.83 6.83
N PRO A 405 -26.66 8.56 7.21
CA PRO A 405 -25.53 8.49 6.30
C PRO A 405 -25.64 7.47 5.18
N HIS A 406 -26.53 6.49 5.29
CA HIS A 406 -26.77 5.50 4.24
C HIS A 406 -27.12 6.16 2.89
N THR A 407 -27.77 7.33 2.91
CA THR A 407 -28.14 8.08 1.70
C THR A 407 -26.96 8.52 0.85
N TRP A 408 -25.79 8.72 1.46
CA TRP A 408 -24.60 9.17 0.74
C TRP A 408 -23.43 8.19 0.81
N ILE A 409 -23.30 7.37 1.86
CA ILE A 409 -22.22 6.38 1.98
C ILE A 409 -22.40 5.22 1.00
N VAL A 410 -23.65 4.81 0.70
CA VAL A 410 -23.91 3.59 -0.09
C VAL A 410 -23.29 3.68 -1.48
N GLU A 411 -23.32 4.85 -2.12
CA GLU A 411 -22.69 5.09 -3.43
C GLU A 411 -21.16 4.94 -3.39
N TRP A 412 -20.54 5.12 -2.22
CA TRP A 412 -19.09 4.99 -2.05
C TRP A 412 -18.63 3.55 -1.75
N LEU A 413 -19.52 2.66 -1.30
CA LEU A 413 -19.17 1.30 -0.88
C LEU A 413 -18.35 0.51 -1.93
N PRO A 414 -18.62 0.59 -3.25
CA PRO A 414 -17.84 -0.13 -4.26
C PRO A 414 -16.38 0.31 -4.35
N TYR A 415 -16.06 1.56 -3.98
CA TYR A 415 -14.72 2.15 -4.14
C TYR A 415 -13.89 2.13 -2.85
N LEU A 416 -14.51 1.83 -1.71
CA LEU A 416 -13.84 1.81 -0.41
C LEU A 416 -12.98 0.56 -0.22
N LYS A 417 -11.97 0.66 0.66
CA LYS A 417 -11.10 -0.46 0.99
C LYS A 417 -11.88 -1.51 1.80
N PRO A 418 -11.52 -2.81 1.71
CA PRO A 418 -12.14 -3.85 2.53
C PRO A 418 -12.11 -3.58 4.04
N SER A 419 -11.06 -2.89 4.52
CA SER A 419 -10.94 -2.47 5.92
C SER A 419 -12.00 -1.45 6.35
N ASP A 420 -12.49 -0.62 5.42
CA ASP A 420 -13.46 0.44 5.71
C ASP A 420 -14.90 -0.11 5.74
N LEU A 421 -15.11 -1.26 5.07
CA LEU A 421 -16.38 -1.97 4.92
C LEU A 421 -16.69 -2.92 6.09
N ASP A 422 -15.67 -3.36 6.83
CA ASP A 422 -15.84 -4.34 7.91
C ASP A 422 -16.61 -3.73 9.11
N PRO A 423 -17.79 -4.26 9.48
CA PRO A 423 -18.56 -3.80 10.63
C PRO A 423 -17.91 -4.12 11.99
N LYS A 424 -16.88 -4.98 12.04
CA LYS A 424 -16.11 -5.31 13.25
C LYS A 424 -14.76 -4.58 13.33
N GLY A 425 -14.35 -3.93 12.26
CA GLY A 425 -13.08 -3.23 12.17
C GLY A 425 -13.11 -1.84 12.82
N THR A 426 -12.19 -0.98 12.37
CA THR A 426 -12.08 0.44 12.75
C THR A 426 -12.48 1.38 11.61
N GLY A 427 -13.11 0.83 10.57
CA GLY A 427 -13.48 1.53 9.35
C GLY A 427 -14.73 2.41 9.47
N LEU A 428 -15.12 2.99 8.33
CA LEU A 428 -16.29 3.85 8.21
C LEU A 428 -17.59 3.16 8.69
N VAL A 429 -17.80 1.92 8.27
CA VAL A 429 -18.98 1.12 8.61
C VAL A 429 -19.03 0.80 10.11
N ALA A 430 -17.87 0.49 10.71
CA ALA A 430 -17.76 0.24 12.14
C ALA A 430 -18.06 1.49 12.99
N GLU A 431 -17.60 2.66 12.56
CA GLU A 431 -17.91 3.93 13.25
C GLU A 431 -19.41 4.26 13.21
N VAL A 432 -20.07 4.03 12.07
CA VAL A 432 -21.53 4.15 11.98
C VAL A 432 -22.22 3.16 12.93
N LYS A 433 -21.79 1.89 12.95
CA LYS A 433 -22.33 0.86 13.86
C LYS A 433 -22.18 1.27 15.32
N ARG A 434 -21.04 1.83 15.72
CA ARG A 434 -20.78 2.34 17.08
C ARG A 434 -21.73 3.48 17.44
N LYS A 435 -21.91 4.46 16.55
CA LYS A 435 -22.85 5.57 16.77
C LYS A 435 -24.31 5.10 16.84
N LEU A 436 -24.71 4.16 15.98
CA LEU A 436 -26.05 3.56 16.04
C LEU A 436 -26.26 2.79 17.34
N ARG A 437 -25.27 2.04 17.83
CA ARG A 437 -25.32 1.37 19.14
C ARG A 437 -25.58 2.38 20.27
N HIS A 438 -24.80 3.45 20.35
CA HIS A 438 -24.99 4.49 21.38
C HIS A 438 -26.33 5.21 21.25
N ALA A 439 -26.79 5.47 20.02
CA ALA A 439 -28.12 6.03 19.81
C ALA A 439 -29.22 5.07 20.27
N LEU A 440 -29.09 3.77 20.04
CA LEU A 440 -30.07 2.76 20.49
C LEU A 440 -30.11 2.58 22.00
N GLN A 441 -29.01 2.83 22.70
CA GLN A 441 -28.96 2.83 24.17
C GLN A 441 -29.72 4.01 24.79
N SER A 442 -29.86 5.12 24.06
CA SER A 442 -30.43 6.37 24.56
C SER A 442 -31.66 6.85 23.77
N ILE A 443 -32.16 6.05 22.83
CA ILE A 443 -33.33 6.43 22.02
C ILE A 443 -34.58 6.47 22.89
N ASP A 444 -35.41 7.48 22.65
CA ASP A 444 -36.77 7.54 23.15
C ASP A 444 -37.63 6.56 22.33
N LEU A 445 -38.11 5.51 22.99
CA LEU A 445 -38.81 4.40 22.34
C LEU A 445 -40.13 4.85 21.70
N SER A 446 -40.75 5.91 22.22
CA SER A 446 -41.98 6.51 21.69
C SER A 446 -41.82 7.13 20.30
N ARG A 447 -40.59 7.51 19.92
CA ARG A 447 -40.29 8.14 18.62
C ARG A 447 -40.15 7.13 17.48
N GLY A 448 -40.12 5.83 17.78
CA GLY A 448 -39.96 4.77 16.80
C GLY A 448 -38.53 4.61 16.24
N PRO A 449 -38.37 3.84 15.15
CA PRO A 449 -37.08 3.45 14.62
C PRO A 449 -36.30 4.61 13.97
N LEU A 450 -34.97 4.51 14.00
CA LEU A 450 -34.08 5.48 13.36
C LEU A 450 -34.16 5.37 11.83
N ALA A 451 -34.01 6.51 11.15
CA ALA A 451 -34.01 6.57 9.70
C ALA A 451 -32.90 5.70 9.08
N GLY A 452 -33.23 4.91 8.05
CA GLY A 452 -32.27 4.12 7.27
C GLY A 452 -31.84 2.80 7.89
N MET A 453 -32.47 2.33 8.97
CA MET A 453 -32.12 1.06 9.61
C MET A 453 -32.16 -0.15 8.68
N GLU A 454 -33.12 -0.20 7.74
CA GLU A 454 -33.19 -1.29 6.76
C GLU A 454 -32.00 -1.30 5.79
N SER A 455 -31.51 -0.12 5.41
CA SER A 455 -30.31 0.01 4.57
C SER A 455 -29.08 -0.47 5.34
N TRP A 456 -28.96 -0.10 6.61
CA TRP A 456 -27.88 -0.57 7.48
C TRP A 456 -27.94 -2.07 7.76
N ARG A 457 -29.13 -2.68 7.81
CA ARG A 457 -29.29 -4.14 7.88
C ARG A 457 -28.68 -4.85 6.67
N LYS A 458 -28.77 -4.25 5.47
CA LYS A 458 -28.13 -4.77 4.25
C LYS A 458 -26.60 -4.61 4.29
N VAL A 459 -26.11 -3.47 4.79
CA VAL A 459 -24.66 -3.16 4.84
C VAL A 459 -23.92 -3.97 5.93
N PHE A 460 -24.47 -4.08 7.13
CA PHE A 460 -23.81 -4.82 8.23
C PHE A 460 -23.98 -6.35 8.12
N GLY A 461 -24.99 -6.80 7.38
CA GLY A 461 -25.46 -8.18 7.39
C GLY A 461 -26.50 -8.44 8.48
N ARG A 462 -27.39 -9.40 8.21
CA ARG A 462 -28.56 -9.70 9.08
C ARG A 462 -28.14 -10.11 10.49
N SER A 463 -27.15 -11.00 10.63
CA SER A 463 -26.72 -11.53 11.93
C SER A 463 -26.17 -10.45 12.86
N GLU A 464 -25.29 -9.60 12.36
CA GLU A 464 -24.66 -8.53 13.14
C GLU A 464 -25.66 -7.43 13.52
N PHE A 465 -26.60 -7.12 12.62
CA PHE A 465 -27.67 -6.16 12.88
C PHE A 465 -28.66 -6.68 13.93
N ASP A 466 -29.11 -7.93 13.78
CA ASP A 466 -30.04 -8.56 14.70
C ASP A 466 -29.40 -8.68 16.10
N HIS A 467 -28.12 -9.08 16.19
CA HIS A 467 -27.38 -9.11 17.45
C HIS A 467 -27.27 -7.73 18.13
N LEU A 468 -27.10 -6.66 17.35
CA LEU A 468 -27.05 -5.29 17.87
C LEU A 468 -28.39 -4.92 18.53
N LEU A 469 -29.51 -5.20 17.85
CA LEU A 469 -30.84 -4.93 18.39
C LEU A 469 -31.15 -5.79 19.61
N THR A 470 -30.86 -7.09 19.58
CA THR A 470 -31.13 -7.98 20.72
C THR A 470 -30.31 -7.62 21.95
N THR A 471 -29.09 -7.13 21.78
CA THR A 471 -28.20 -6.81 22.91
C THR A 471 -28.52 -5.44 23.53
N HIS A 472 -28.85 -4.42 22.72
CA HIS A 472 -28.97 -3.04 23.21
C HIS A 472 -30.41 -2.52 23.30
N LEU A 473 -31.33 -3.05 22.50
CA LEU A 473 -32.70 -2.55 22.42
C LEU A 473 -33.70 -3.44 23.20
N VAL A 474 -33.58 -4.77 23.11
CA VAL A 474 -34.51 -5.70 23.77
C VAL A 474 -34.54 -5.55 25.30
N PRO A 475 -33.40 -5.43 26.02
CA PRO A 475 -33.43 -5.18 27.45
C PRO A 475 -34.14 -3.87 27.82
N ARG A 476 -34.02 -2.84 26.96
CA ARG A 476 -34.69 -1.55 27.16
C ARG A 476 -36.18 -1.64 26.91
N PHE A 477 -36.63 -2.40 25.91
CA PHE A 477 -38.05 -2.69 25.73
C PHE A 477 -38.62 -3.41 26.95
N ALA A 478 -37.88 -4.37 27.52
CA ALA A 478 -38.32 -5.10 28.71
C ALA A 478 -38.47 -4.17 29.92
N ALA A 479 -37.50 -3.28 30.16
CA ALA A 479 -37.59 -2.28 31.22
C ALA A 479 -38.74 -1.29 30.98
N TYR A 480 -38.87 -0.78 29.76
CA TYR A 480 -39.93 0.19 29.40
C TYR A 480 -41.34 -0.40 29.56
N LEU A 481 -41.57 -1.64 29.14
CA LEU A 481 -42.85 -2.33 29.39
C LEU A 481 -43.04 -2.71 30.86
N ARG A 482 -41.97 -2.90 31.62
CA ARG A 482 -42.09 -3.14 33.06
C ARG A 482 -42.56 -1.90 33.80
N ASP A 483 -41.98 -0.76 33.48
CA ASP A 483 -42.13 0.48 34.24
C ASP A 483 -43.32 1.32 33.76
N ASN A 484 -43.62 1.32 32.46
CA ASN A 484 -44.61 2.23 31.87
C ASN A 484 -45.89 1.55 31.38
N PHE A 485 -45.92 0.22 31.26
CA PHE A 485 -47.10 -0.50 30.77
C PHE A 485 -47.89 -1.11 31.92
N GLU A 486 -49.10 -0.63 32.12
CA GLU A 486 -50.07 -1.20 33.05
C GLU A 486 -51.26 -1.71 32.25
N VAL A 487 -51.76 -2.89 32.63
CA VAL A 487 -52.98 -3.44 32.04
C VAL A 487 -54.13 -2.95 32.90
N ASN A 488 -55.12 -2.32 32.29
CA ASN A 488 -56.28 -1.80 33.00
C ASN A 488 -57.55 -2.01 32.13
N PRO A 489 -58.50 -2.85 32.59
CA PRO A 489 -59.72 -3.12 31.84
C PRO A 489 -60.62 -1.89 31.58
N ALA A 490 -60.54 -0.86 32.43
CA ALA A 490 -61.41 0.32 32.32
C ALA A 490 -60.84 1.41 31.39
N GLU A 491 -59.52 1.64 31.43
CA GLU A 491 -58.84 2.64 30.61
C GLU A 491 -57.44 2.13 30.24
N GLN A 492 -57.32 1.51 29.07
CA GLN A 492 -56.06 0.90 28.62
C GLN A 492 -55.19 1.91 27.86
N ASP A 493 -53.99 2.18 28.37
CA ASP A 493 -52.95 2.88 27.60
C ASP A 493 -52.19 1.88 26.71
N LEU A 494 -52.22 2.12 25.40
CA LEU A 494 -51.53 1.31 24.39
C LEU A 494 -50.21 1.96 23.95
N ALA A 495 -49.93 3.21 24.31
CA ALA A 495 -48.75 3.92 23.85
C ALA A 495 -47.43 3.18 24.15
N PRO A 496 -47.24 2.53 25.33
CA PRO A 496 -46.03 1.77 25.59
C PRO A 496 -45.85 0.55 24.68
N LEU A 497 -46.97 -0.10 24.31
CA LEU A 497 -46.99 -1.28 23.46
C LEU A 497 -46.83 -0.92 21.98
N GLU A 498 -47.50 0.15 21.54
CA GLU A 498 -47.36 0.72 20.20
C GLU A 498 -45.92 1.17 19.94
N ALA A 499 -45.24 1.73 20.95
CA ALA A 499 -43.83 2.08 20.88
C ALA A 499 -42.93 0.86 20.60
N VAL A 500 -43.26 -0.33 21.10
CA VAL A 500 -42.56 -1.59 20.79
C VAL A 500 -42.94 -2.09 19.39
N PHE A 501 -44.24 -2.04 19.04
CA PHE A 501 -44.73 -2.47 17.73
C PHE A 501 -44.26 -1.59 16.58
N ALA A 502 -43.88 -0.33 16.83
CA ALA A 502 -43.22 0.53 15.84
C ALA A 502 -41.92 -0.08 15.30
N TRP A 503 -41.32 -1.05 16.00
CA TRP A 503 -40.11 -1.77 15.60
C TRP A 503 -40.39 -3.15 14.95
N LYS A 504 -41.66 -3.50 14.76
CA LYS A 504 -42.06 -4.71 14.03
C LYS A 504 -41.48 -4.66 12.61
N GLY A 505 -40.79 -5.72 12.21
CA GLY A 505 -40.09 -5.82 10.91
C GLY A 505 -38.58 -5.58 10.99
N LEU A 506 -38.11 -4.78 11.95
CA LEU A 506 -36.69 -4.64 12.29
C LEU A 506 -36.27 -5.65 13.36
N VAL A 507 -37.10 -5.82 14.40
CA VAL A 507 -36.97 -6.88 15.40
C VAL A 507 -37.81 -8.08 14.97
N SER A 508 -37.31 -9.30 15.20
CA SER A 508 -38.03 -10.51 14.83
C SER A 508 -39.28 -10.71 15.70
N ASN A 509 -40.36 -11.23 15.09
CA ASN A 509 -41.60 -11.50 15.81
C ASN A 509 -41.39 -12.45 17.00
N GLN A 510 -40.45 -13.40 16.90
CA GLN A 510 -40.07 -14.30 17.99
C GLN A 510 -39.58 -13.54 19.24
N VAL A 511 -38.70 -12.54 19.05
CA VAL A 511 -38.19 -11.73 20.16
C VAL A 511 -39.30 -10.89 20.79
N ILE A 512 -40.22 -10.36 19.98
CA ILE A 512 -41.39 -9.63 20.49
C ILE A 512 -42.31 -10.57 21.28
N GLY A 513 -42.54 -11.81 20.80
CA GLY A 513 -43.32 -12.81 21.52
C GLY A 513 -42.73 -13.18 22.88
N GLU A 514 -41.42 -13.42 22.96
CA GLU A 514 -40.73 -13.68 24.25
C GLU A 514 -40.79 -12.46 25.19
N LEU A 515 -40.69 -11.25 24.64
CA LEU A 515 -40.82 -10.02 25.43
C LEU A 515 -42.22 -9.89 26.03
N LEU A 516 -43.26 -10.16 25.26
CA LEU A 516 -44.65 -10.15 25.72
C LEU A 516 -44.90 -11.23 26.77
N ARG A 517 -44.39 -12.44 26.55
CA ARG A 517 -44.43 -13.52 27.55
C ARG A 517 -43.79 -13.08 28.87
N ALA A 518 -42.69 -12.34 28.82
CA ALA A 518 -41.96 -11.95 30.03
C ALA A 518 -42.53 -10.73 30.77
N GLN A 519 -43.14 -9.75 30.06
CA GLN A 519 -43.56 -8.47 30.68
C GLN A 519 -45.05 -8.15 30.54
N PHE A 520 -45.74 -8.64 29.49
CA PHE A 520 -47.16 -8.39 29.25
C PHE A 520 -48.05 -9.46 29.91
N PHE A 521 -47.82 -10.74 29.58
CA PHE A 521 -48.70 -11.83 30.01
C PHE A 521 -48.80 -12.03 31.52
N PRO A 522 -47.73 -11.85 32.33
CA PRO A 522 -47.86 -11.94 33.78
C PRO A 522 -48.85 -10.90 34.35
N LYS A 523 -48.71 -9.63 33.93
CA LYS A 523 -49.62 -8.55 34.33
C LYS A 523 -51.06 -8.81 33.85
N PHE A 524 -51.19 -9.31 32.63
CA PHE A 524 -52.48 -9.65 32.02
C PHE A 524 -53.20 -10.78 32.77
N LEU A 525 -52.49 -11.87 33.08
CA LEU A 525 -53.04 -13.01 33.81
C LEU A 525 -53.42 -12.63 35.25
N ASP A 526 -52.60 -11.80 35.92
CA ASP A 526 -52.91 -11.30 37.27
C ASP A 526 -54.23 -10.53 37.29
N ILE A 527 -54.51 -9.70 36.29
CA ILE A 527 -55.77 -8.93 36.20
C ILE A 527 -56.95 -9.82 35.84
N ILE A 528 -56.76 -10.81 34.97
CA ILE A 528 -57.81 -11.80 34.71
C ILE A 528 -58.16 -12.54 36.00
N HIS A 529 -57.16 -12.98 36.78
CA HIS A 529 -57.38 -13.64 38.06
C HIS A 529 -58.13 -12.73 39.05
N GLN A 530 -57.73 -11.46 39.17
CA GLN A 530 -58.42 -10.47 40.01
C GLN A 530 -59.86 -10.21 39.54
N TRP A 531 -60.08 -10.07 38.23
CA TRP A 531 -61.40 -9.82 37.67
C TRP A 531 -62.32 -11.02 37.88
N LEU A 532 -61.83 -12.24 37.66
CA LEU A 532 -62.58 -13.49 37.91
C LEU A 532 -62.85 -13.75 39.40
N SER A 533 -62.00 -13.25 40.29
CA SER A 533 -62.16 -13.39 41.75
C SER A 533 -63.10 -12.33 42.37
N SER A 534 -63.59 -11.37 41.58
CA SER A 534 -64.50 -10.33 42.08
C SER A 534 -65.94 -10.84 42.25
N GLU A 535 -66.73 -10.19 43.10
CA GLU A 535 -68.10 -10.62 43.45
C GLU A 535 -69.10 -10.36 42.30
N GLU A 536 -68.85 -9.35 41.46
CA GLU A 536 -69.71 -8.90 40.36
C GLU A 536 -69.13 -9.19 38.96
N VAL A 537 -68.61 -10.40 38.72
CA VAL A 537 -68.02 -10.74 37.40
C VAL A 537 -69.10 -10.91 36.32
N VAL A 538 -68.93 -10.19 35.21
CA VAL A 538 -69.66 -10.45 33.96
C VAL A 538 -68.73 -11.18 32.98
N PHE A 539 -68.84 -12.51 32.89
CA PHE A 539 -67.97 -13.34 32.04
C PHE A 539 -67.98 -12.91 30.56
N ALA A 540 -69.11 -12.42 30.05
CA ALA A 540 -69.23 -11.93 28.68
C ALA A 540 -68.39 -10.66 28.40
N GLU A 541 -68.11 -9.85 29.43
CA GLU A 541 -67.24 -8.67 29.30
C GLU A 541 -65.76 -9.09 29.30
N VAL A 542 -65.40 -10.06 30.14
CA VAL A 542 -64.05 -10.66 30.16
C VAL A 542 -63.72 -11.30 28.81
N GLU A 543 -64.66 -12.06 28.23
CA GLU A 543 -64.50 -12.71 26.92
C GLU A 543 -64.27 -11.67 25.81
N LYS A 544 -65.12 -10.63 25.73
CA LYS A 544 -64.96 -9.54 24.74
C LYS A 544 -63.63 -8.81 24.87
N TRP A 545 -63.16 -8.60 26.10
CA TRP A 545 -61.89 -7.93 26.36
C TRP A 545 -60.69 -8.78 25.91
N ILE A 546 -60.73 -10.09 26.15
CA ILE A 546 -59.71 -11.04 25.66
C ILE A 546 -59.72 -11.10 24.13
N GLU A 547 -60.90 -11.17 23.51
CA GLU A 547 -61.04 -11.14 22.05
C GLU A 547 -60.45 -9.87 21.44
N TRP A 548 -60.65 -8.72 22.08
CA TRP A 548 -60.06 -7.45 21.65
C TRP A 548 -58.53 -7.48 21.70
N TRP A 549 -57.94 -7.91 22.81
CA TRP A 549 -56.48 -8.04 22.93
C TRP A 549 -55.89 -9.00 21.88
N ARG A 550 -56.55 -10.14 21.68
CA ARG A 550 -56.10 -11.18 20.76
C ARG A 550 -56.23 -10.70 19.31
N ASN A 551 -57.39 -10.22 18.91
CA ASN A 551 -57.71 -9.98 17.50
C ASN A 551 -57.28 -8.59 17.02
N GLU A 552 -57.52 -7.54 17.80
CA GLU A 552 -57.27 -6.15 17.40
C GLU A 552 -55.82 -5.72 17.65
N ILE A 553 -55.27 -6.05 18.83
CA ILE A 553 -53.95 -5.56 19.25
C ILE A 553 -52.82 -6.49 18.79
N LEU A 554 -52.83 -7.76 19.23
CA LEU A 554 -51.72 -8.69 18.98
C LEU A 554 -51.73 -9.27 17.55
N LYS A 555 -52.91 -9.38 16.93
CA LYS A 555 -53.13 -9.88 15.55
C LYS A 555 -52.59 -11.31 15.33
N ALA A 556 -52.89 -11.89 14.17
CA ALA A 556 -52.58 -13.28 13.88
C ALA A 556 -51.07 -13.62 13.93
N ASP A 557 -50.19 -12.71 13.48
CA ASP A 557 -48.75 -12.98 13.38
C ASP A 557 -48.07 -13.24 14.72
N ILE A 558 -48.50 -12.54 15.77
CA ILE A 558 -47.92 -12.67 17.12
C ILE A 558 -48.62 -13.80 17.86
N ASN A 559 -49.94 -13.94 17.69
CA ASN A 559 -50.71 -15.04 18.31
C ASN A 559 -50.31 -16.42 17.79
N ALA A 560 -49.83 -16.52 16.54
CA ALA A 560 -49.35 -17.78 15.97
C ALA A 560 -48.01 -18.25 16.59
N LEU A 561 -47.32 -17.40 17.35
CA LEU A 561 -46.06 -17.78 18.00
C LEU A 561 -46.33 -18.76 19.15
N PRO A 562 -45.57 -19.87 19.25
CA PRO A 562 -45.79 -20.88 20.29
C PRO A 562 -45.68 -20.32 21.72
N SER A 563 -44.78 -19.35 21.95
CA SER A 563 -44.61 -18.73 23.27
C SER A 563 -45.80 -17.88 23.69
N VAL A 564 -46.52 -17.28 22.73
CA VAL A 564 -47.71 -16.48 22.97
C VAL A 564 -48.95 -17.37 23.07
N ALA A 565 -49.06 -18.39 22.21
CA ALA A 565 -50.15 -19.36 22.23
C ALA A 565 -50.24 -20.10 23.57
N SER A 566 -49.11 -20.53 24.13
CA SER A 566 -49.05 -21.15 25.47
C SER A 566 -49.61 -20.23 26.56
N CYS A 567 -49.33 -18.93 26.50
CA CYS A 567 -49.85 -17.98 27.49
C CYS A 567 -51.36 -17.74 27.33
N TRP A 568 -51.87 -17.81 26.10
CA TRP A 568 -53.32 -17.79 25.87
C TRP A 568 -54.00 -19.04 26.42
N ASP A 569 -53.40 -20.22 26.21
CA ASP A 569 -53.92 -21.47 26.79
C ASP A 569 -53.99 -21.37 28.32
N GLU A 570 -52.96 -20.81 28.96
CA GLU A 570 -52.96 -20.52 30.41
C GLU A 570 -54.14 -19.61 30.81
N ALA A 571 -54.38 -18.51 30.07
CA ALA A 571 -55.50 -17.62 30.32
C ALA A 571 -56.86 -18.35 30.21
N TYR A 572 -57.06 -19.17 29.18
CA TYR A 572 -58.29 -19.95 29.02
C TYR A 572 -58.44 -21.03 30.08
N THR A 573 -57.34 -21.65 30.54
CA THR A 573 -57.40 -22.62 31.65
C THR A 573 -57.84 -21.97 32.96
N LEU A 574 -57.39 -20.74 33.25
CA LEU A 574 -57.85 -19.98 34.42
C LEU A 574 -59.34 -19.65 34.34
N ILE A 575 -59.84 -19.27 33.15
CA ILE A 575 -61.26 -18.99 32.94
C ILE A 575 -62.10 -20.25 33.13
N ASN A 576 -61.69 -21.38 32.54
CA ASN A 576 -62.40 -22.65 32.69
C ASN A 576 -62.43 -23.11 34.15
N GLN A 577 -61.31 -22.97 34.89
CA GLN A 577 -61.27 -23.28 36.32
C GLN A 577 -62.19 -22.36 37.14
N ALA A 578 -62.28 -21.07 36.80
CA ALA A 578 -63.20 -20.15 37.46
C ALA A 578 -64.68 -20.49 37.19
N LEU A 579 -65.00 -20.95 35.97
CA LEU A 579 -66.34 -21.44 35.61
C LEU A 579 -66.70 -22.73 36.36
N ASP A 580 -65.75 -23.66 36.49
CA ASP A 580 -65.94 -24.92 37.21
C ASP A 580 -66.14 -24.72 38.72
N LEU A 581 -65.47 -23.72 39.32
CA LEU A 581 -65.54 -23.40 40.75
C LEU A 581 -66.79 -22.59 41.15
N GLY A 582 -67.47 -21.93 40.21
CA GLY A 582 -68.69 -21.16 40.49
C GLY A 582 -68.46 -20.03 41.50
N ASP A 583 -69.13 -20.08 42.65
CA ASP A 583 -68.96 -19.08 43.73
C ASP A 583 -67.69 -19.32 44.58
N ALA A 584 -67.14 -20.55 44.56
CA ALA A 584 -65.88 -20.88 45.25
C ALA A 584 -64.64 -20.25 44.59
N ARG A 585 -64.81 -19.61 43.42
CA ARG A 585 -63.74 -18.90 42.70
C ARG A 585 -63.11 -17.77 43.53
N MET A 586 -63.84 -17.19 44.48
CA MET A 586 -63.32 -16.08 45.30
C MET A 586 -62.24 -16.51 46.30
N THR A 587 -62.18 -17.80 46.67
CA THR A 587 -61.21 -18.32 47.64
C THR A 587 -60.25 -19.33 47.05
N ASP A 588 -60.69 -20.14 46.07
CA ASP A 588 -59.99 -21.35 45.65
C ASP A 588 -59.34 -21.24 44.26
N LEU A 589 -59.49 -20.10 43.57
CA LEU A 589 -58.89 -19.90 42.25
C LEU A 589 -57.36 -19.77 42.37
N PRO A 590 -56.57 -20.67 41.75
CA PRO A 590 -55.12 -20.65 41.88
C PRO A 590 -54.52 -19.39 41.25
N ALA A 591 -53.60 -18.75 41.97
CA ALA A 591 -52.88 -17.60 41.45
C ALA A 591 -52.06 -18.00 40.20
N PRO A 592 -52.02 -17.15 39.15
CA PRO A 592 -51.22 -17.43 37.97
C PRO A 592 -49.76 -17.65 38.34
N ARG A 593 -49.12 -18.62 37.68
CA ARG A 593 -47.70 -18.94 37.91
C ARG A 593 -46.84 -17.83 37.32
N VAL A 594 -46.67 -16.74 38.05
CA VAL A 594 -45.65 -15.75 37.74
C VAL A 594 -44.31 -16.40 38.07
N GLU A 595 -43.66 -17.01 37.07
CA GLU A 595 -42.22 -17.27 37.14
C GLU A 595 -41.51 -15.92 37.23
N SER A 596 -41.45 -15.38 38.45
CA SER A 596 -40.67 -14.19 38.72
C SER A 596 -39.23 -14.57 38.38
N VAL A 597 -38.65 -13.92 37.37
CA VAL A 597 -37.21 -13.99 37.12
C VAL A 597 -36.51 -13.21 38.24
N ARG A 598 -36.56 -13.75 39.45
CA ARG A 598 -35.58 -13.51 40.51
C ARG A 598 -34.66 -14.73 40.49
N ALA A 599 -33.69 -14.70 39.59
CA ALA A 599 -32.58 -15.63 39.63
C ALA A 599 -31.66 -15.24 40.81
N SER A 600 -32.01 -15.68 42.01
CA SER A 600 -31.01 -16.14 42.98
C SER A 600 -30.96 -17.65 42.82
N PRO A 601 -29.83 -18.26 42.42
CA PRO A 601 -29.79 -19.70 42.21
C PRO A 601 -29.64 -20.41 43.56
N GLU A 602 -30.74 -20.83 44.16
CA GLU A 602 -30.72 -22.00 45.03
C GLU A 602 -30.79 -23.26 44.14
N THR A 603 -29.67 -23.98 44.13
CA THR A 603 -29.46 -25.23 43.40
C THR A 603 -30.39 -26.35 43.86
N PRO A 604 -31.14 -27.02 42.96
CA PRO A 604 -31.60 -28.38 43.19
C PRO A 604 -30.51 -29.37 42.77
N GLN A 605 -30.12 -30.23 43.70
CA GLN A 605 -29.22 -31.34 43.46
C GLN A 605 -29.88 -32.39 42.55
N PHE A 606 -29.26 -32.72 41.42
CA PHE A 606 -29.27 -34.10 40.89
C PHE A 606 -27.94 -34.46 40.21
N SER A 607 -27.62 -35.74 40.38
CA SER A 607 -26.38 -36.51 40.19
C SER A 607 -25.59 -36.42 38.87
N LYS A 608 -24.25 -36.41 39.05
CA LYS A 608 -23.15 -37.09 38.30
C LYS A 608 -23.01 -36.85 36.79
N SER A 609 -21.87 -36.25 36.37
CA SER A 609 -20.71 -36.99 35.85
C SER A 609 -19.56 -36.09 35.33
N VAL A 610 -18.33 -36.40 35.81
CA VAL A 610 -17.03 -36.38 35.10
C VAL A 610 -16.34 -35.03 34.74
N ASN A 611 -15.07 -35.00 35.20
CA ASN A 611 -13.89 -34.18 34.85
C ASN A 611 -13.70 -32.80 35.51
N LYS A 612 -12.70 -32.80 36.40
CA LYS A 612 -12.06 -31.66 37.07
C LYS A 612 -11.11 -30.95 36.10
N ASP A 613 -11.31 -29.65 35.93
CA ASP A 613 -10.26 -28.65 35.71
C ASP A 613 -10.57 -27.43 36.61
N PRO A 614 -9.56 -26.68 37.09
CA PRO A 614 -9.75 -25.68 38.15
C PRO A 614 -10.46 -24.41 37.65
N PRO A 615 -11.28 -23.75 38.49
CA PRO A 615 -12.05 -22.57 38.07
C PRO A 615 -11.17 -21.33 37.98
N ARG A 616 -11.32 -20.61 36.87
CA ARG A 616 -10.91 -19.22 36.68
C ARG A 616 -11.85 -18.30 37.49
N PRO A 617 -11.38 -17.23 38.15
CA PRO A 617 -12.24 -16.35 38.93
C PRO A 617 -13.29 -15.67 38.04
N ALA A 618 -14.54 -15.61 38.52
CA ALA A 618 -15.66 -14.93 37.88
C ALA A 618 -15.42 -13.40 37.85
N PRO A 619 -15.90 -12.68 36.81
CA PRO A 619 -15.80 -11.24 36.73
C PRO A 619 -16.67 -10.59 37.82
N GLN A 620 -16.07 -9.73 38.62
CA GLN A 620 -16.79 -8.84 39.53
C GLN A 620 -17.56 -7.82 38.69
N LEU A 621 -18.84 -7.61 38.99
CA LEU A 621 -19.61 -6.46 38.49
C LEU A 621 -18.94 -5.20 39.05
N GLU A 622 -18.21 -4.47 38.20
CA GLU A 622 -17.68 -3.15 38.55
C GLU A 622 -18.87 -2.17 38.63
N GLU A 623 -19.21 -1.75 39.85
CA GLU A 623 -20.11 -0.63 40.09
C GLU A 623 -19.54 0.61 39.39
N MET A 624 -20.34 1.30 38.56
CA MET A 624 -19.92 2.50 37.84
C MET A 624 -19.37 3.52 38.85
N SER A 625 -18.09 3.86 38.73
CA SER A 625 -17.47 4.84 39.60
C SER A 625 -17.96 6.24 39.23
N PHE A 626 -18.05 7.16 40.19
CA PHE A 626 -18.35 8.57 39.89
C PHE A 626 -17.38 9.17 38.86
N LYS A 627 -16.15 8.66 38.78
CA LYS A 627 -15.18 9.00 37.73
C LYS A 627 -15.71 8.68 36.33
N ASP A 628 -16.41 7.56 36.17
CA ASP A 628 -16.95 7.12 34.88
C ASP A 628 -18.11 8.04 34.45
N VAL A 629 -18.93 8.49 35.40
CA VAL A 629 -19.99 9.49 35.18
C VAL A 629 -19.40 10.84 34.72
N VAL A 630 -18.29 11.27 35.33
CA VAL A 630 -17.60 12.51 34.96
C VAL A 630 -16.94 12.38 33.58
N GLU A 631 -16.36 11.22 33.25
CA GLU A 631 -15.83 10.92 31.92
C GLU A 631 -16.91 10.90 30.85
N GLU A 632 -18.08 10.31 31.15
CA GLU A 632 -19.24 10.29 30.26
C GLU A 632 -19.74 11.72 30.00
N TYR A 633 -19.91 12.54 31.04
CA TYR A 633 -20.30 13.95 30.89
C TYR A 633 -19.29 14.74 30.05
N CYS A 634 -17.98 14.55 30.29
CA CYS A 634 -16.95 15.19 29.48
C CYS A 634 -17.07 14.76 28.00
N ALA A 635 -17.32 13.48 27.73
CA ALA A 635 -17.51 12.98 26.37
C ALA A 635 -18.76 13.55 25.68
N GLU A 636 -19.86 13.75 26.41
CA GLU A 636 -21.08 14.38 25.88
C GLU A 636 -20.87 15.83 25.46
N GLU A 637 -20.11 16.59 26.25
CA GLU A 637 -19.81 18.01 26.02
C GLU A 637 -18.53 18.25 25.18
N ASN A 638 -17.96 17.21 24.55
CA ASN A 638 -16.70 17.25 23.78
C ASN A 638 -15.49 17.78 24.56
N LEU A 639 -15.45 17.54 25.88
CA LEU A 639 -14.33 17.83 26.77
C LEU A 639 -13.46 16.57 26.95
N LEU A 640 -12.17 16.78 27.18
CA LEU A 640 -11.21 15.73 27.49
C LEU A 640 -10.87 15.75 28.98
N LEU A 641 -11.01 14.61 29.66
CA LEU A 641 -10.51 14.38 31.02
C LEU A 641 -9.11 13.74 30.94
N ILE A 642 -8.07 14.48 31.32
CA ILE A 642 -6.67 14.04 31.21
C ILE A 642 -6.07 13.89 32.62
N PRO A 643 -5.59 12.70 33.03
CA PRO A 643 -4.93 12.52 34.31
C PRO A 643 -3.56 13.21 34.32
N LEU A 644 -3.30 14.07 35.32
CA LEU A 644 -2.07 14.86 35.41
C LEU A 644 -0.89 14.13 36.07
N ARG A 645 -1.11 12.91 36.60
CA ARG A 645 -0.12 12.14 37.38
C ARG A 645 0.48 12.93 38.57
N GLU A 646 -0.22 13.95 39.03
CA GLU A 646 0.07 14.74 40.22
C GLU A 646 -1.02 14.44 41.27
N ALA A 647 -0.64 14.41 42.54
CA ALA A 647 -1.57 14.23 43.65
C ALA A 647 -1.82 15.59 44.32
N HIS A 648 -3.02 15.79 44.84
CA HIS A 648 -3.34 16.99 45.60
C HIS A 648 -2.56 17.03 46.92
N ASP A 649 -1.91 18.15 47.25
CA ASP A 649 -0.95 18.28 48.35
C ASP A 649 -1.52 17.92 49.74
N THR A 650 -2.83 18.13 49.98
CA THR A 650 -3.44 17.85 51.30
C THR A 650 -4.31 16.60 51.36
N THR A 651 -4.81 16.10 50.22
CA THR A 651 -5.75 14.95 50.18
C THR A 651 -5.13 13.71 49.55
N GLY A 652 -4.00 13.84 48.85
CA GLY A 652 -3.33 12.74 48.16
C GLY A 652 -4.10 12.17 46.97
N LEU A 653 -5.23 12.78 46.58
CA LEU A 653 -6.08 12.31 45.49
C LEU A 653 -5.51 12.71 44.12
N PRO A 654 -5.67 11.89 43.07
CA PRO A 654 -5.15 12.18 41.75
C PRO A 654 -5.83 13.40 41.12
N LEU A 655 -5.03 14.26 40.49
CA LEU A 655 -5.49 15.43 39.76
C LEU A 655 -5.78 15.09 38.29
N PHE A 656 -6.88 15.64 37.80
CA PHE A 656 -7.33 15.55 36.42
C PHE A 656 -7.44 16.95 35.81
N ARG A 657 -7.26 17.05 34.50
CA ARG A 657 -7.49 18.27 33.72
C ARG A 657 -8.68 18.06 32.79
N ILE A 658 -9.66 18.94 32.87
CA ILE A 658 -10.83 18.97 31.99
C ILE A 658 -10.60 20.11 30.98
N THR A 659 -10.53 19.78 29.69
CA THR A 659 -10.18 20.74 28.64
C THR A 659 -10.98 20.52 27.36
N ALA A 660 -11.40 21.61 26.71
CA ALA A 660 -11.98 21.58 25.36
C ALA A 660 -10.91 21.55 24.25
N SER A 661 -9.62 21.72 24.60
CA SER A 661 -8.53 21.83 23.62
C SER A 661 -7.94 20.47 23.26
N ALA A 662 -7.92 20.13 21.97
CA ALA A 662 -7.27 18.93 21.43
C ALA A 662 -5.75 18.85 21.73
N THR A 663 -5.12 19.96 22.12
CA THR A 663 -3.70 20.01 22.48
C THR A 663 -3.41 19.59 23.94
N GLY A 664 -4.45 19.38 24.76
CA GLY A 664 -4.31 19.04 26.18
C GLY A 664 -3.78 20.17 27.09
N ARG A 665 -3.62 21.39 26.54
CA ARG A 665 -3.18 22.59 27.25
C ARG A 665 -4.34 23.57 27.45
N GLY A 666 -4.42 24.15 28.64
CA GLY A 666 -5.57 24.96 29.07
C GLY A 666 -6.71 24.11 29.60
N GLY A 667 -7.66 24.72 30.30
CA GLY A 667 -8.77 24.04 30.96
C GLY A 667 -8.69 24.09 32.49
N ALA A 668 -9.64 23.43 33.14
CA ALA A 668 -9.79 23.43 34.59
C ALA A 668 -9.10 22.20 35.21
N VAL A 669 -8.39 22.38 36.32
CA VAL A 669 -7.79 21.28 37.08
C VAL A 669 -8.77 20.87 38.17
N ALA A 670 -9.01 19.57 38.33
CA ALA A 670 -9.99 19.04 39.27
C ALA A 670 -9.51 17.75 39.95
N TYR A 671 -9.99 17.48 41.16
CA TYR A 671 -9.91 16.16 41.79
C TYR A 671 -11.29 15.64 42.15
N LEU A 672 -11.39 14.32 42.30
CA LEU A 672 -12.63 13.60 42.63
C LEU A 672 -12.55 13.14 44.08
N LYS A 673 -13.53 13.50 44.91
CA LYS A 673 -13.64 13.03 46.30
C LYS A 673 -15.07 12.59 46.58
N GLY A 674 -15.28 11.27 46.66
CA GLY A 674 -16.64 10.69 46.67
C GLY A 674 -17.36 11.05 45.37
N ASP A 675 -18.62 11.48 45.49
CA ASP A 675 -19.48 11.84 44.35
C ASP A 675 -19.46 13.35 44.02
N ILE A 676 -18.35 14.03 44.34
CA ILE A 676 -18.20 15.48 44.15
C ILE A 676 -16.91 15.78 43.40
N LEU A 677 -17.03 16.60 42.35
CA LEU A 677 -15.93 17.15 41.55
C LEU A 677 -15.47 18.49 42.16
N TRP A 678 -14.21 18.57 42.55
CA TRP A 678 -13.60 19.78 43.10
C TRP A 678 -12.68 20.42 42.08
N VAL A 679 -12.94 21.68 41.72
CA VAL A 679 -12.22 22.39 40.65
C VAL A 679 -11.37 23.52 41.25
N GLN A 680 -10.13 23.66 40.77
CA GLN A 680 -9.20 24.71 41.18
C GLN A 680 -9.66 26.08 40.69
N ASN A 681 -9.65 27.09 41.55
CA ASN A 681 -10.00 28.45 41.16
C ASN A 681 -8.89 29.06 40.26
N LYS A 682 -9.29 29.81 39.21
CA LYS A 682 -8.36 30.46 38.26
C LYS A 682 -7.54 31.57 38.91
N LYS A 683 -8.06 32.25 39.95
CA LYS A 683 -7.41 33.38 40.63
C LYS A 683 -6.50 32.92 41.77
N ASP A 684 -7.00 32.02 42.60
CA ASP A 684 -6.28 31.47 43.76
C ASP A 684 -6.10 29.96 43.63
N LYS A 685 -4.86 29.54 43.31
CA LYS A 685 -4.51 28.12 43.09
C LYS A 685 -4.61 27.26 44.36
N SER A 686 -4.68 27.87 45.54
CA SER A 686 -4.84 27.18 46.83
C SER A 686 -6.31 26.88 47.17
N VAL A 687 -7.26 27.47 46.45
CA VAL A 687 -8.70 27.35 46.73
C VAL A 687 -9.34 26.40 45.72
N TRP A 688 -10.08 25.41 46.24
CA TRP A 688 -10.80 24.40 45.47
C TRP A 688 -12.28 24.50 45.79
N GLU A 689 -13.12 24.61 44.76
CA GLU A 689 -14.56 24.78 44.89
C GLU A 689 -15.30 23.53 44.38
N PRO A 690 -16.35 23.06 45.08
CA PRO A 690 -17.18 21.98 44.58
C PRO A 690 -17.98 22.49 43.38
N GLN A 691 -17.88 21.79 42.25
CA GLN A 691 -18.50 22.19 40.99
C GLN A 691 -19.41 21.06 40.48
N GLY A 692 -20.68 21.38 40.23
CA GLY A 692 -21.61 20.45 39.57
C GLY A 692 -21.31 20.25 38.08
N LEU A 693 -21.75 19.12 37.54
CA LEU A 693 -21.70 18.78 36.11
C LEU A 693 -22.77 19.60 35.36
N GLY A 694 -22.39 20.79 34.90
CA GLY A 694 -23.28 21.69 34.15
C GLY A 694 -22.51 22.76 33.38
N GLU A 695 -23.21 23.78 32.89
CA GLU A 695 -22.64 24.84 32.03
C GLU A 695 -21.43 25.57 32.66
N GLY A 696 -21.39 25.69 33.98
CA GLY A 696 -20.27 26.29 34.72
C GLY A 696 -18.95 25.52 34.60
N LEU A 697 -19.01 24.19 34.47
CA LEU A 697 -17.81 23.35 34.24
C LEU A 697 -17.31 23.51 32.80
N VAL A 698 -18.23 23.54 31.83
CA VAL A 698 -17.93 23.73 30.41
C VAL A 698 -17.27 25.09 30.18
N ALA A 699 -17.82 26.17 30.74
CA ALA A 699 -17.22 27.50 30.66
C ALA A 699 -15.79 27.54 31.22
N LYS A 700 -15.56 26.92 32.39
CA LYS A 700 -14.22 26.81 32.99
C LYS A 700 -13.26 25.98 32.12
N ALA A 701 -13.73 24.91 31.48
CA ALA A 701 -12.94 24.03 30.61
C ALA A 701 -12.61 24.65 29.24
N GLU A 702 -13.49 25.50 28.70
CA GLU A 702 -13.26 26.31 27.49
C GLU A 702 -12.38 27.55 27.74
N GLY A 703 -12.11 27.87 29.01
CA GLY A 703 -11.29 29.01 29.39
C GLY A 703 -12.05 30.33 29.56
N LYS A 704 -13.39 30.31 29.48
CA LYS A 704 -14.26 31.48 29.71
C LYS A 704 -14.41 31.85 31.19
#